data_AF-A0A0P7XAM1-F1
#
_entry.id   AF-A0A0P7XAM1-F1
#
_cell.length_a   1.000
_cell.length_b   1.000
_cell.length_c   1.000
_cell.angle_alpha   90.00
_cell.angle_beta   90.00
_cell.angle_gamma   90.00
#
_symmetry.space_group_name_H-M   'P 1'
#
loop_
_entity.id
_entity.type
_entity.pdbx_description
1 polymer ?
#
loop_
_entity_poly.entity_id
_entity_poly.type
_entity_poly.pdbx_seq_one_letter_code
_entity_poly.pdbx_strand_id
1 'polypeptide(L)'
;MHADHLFEEGENCWRVAQADRVACLVDGEAYFSAFKRAALNAQGSILIIGWDVNSRITLEYPDRAMPGVPNTLGEFLTFLLQRRKELRIHVLNWDSPLLYKIDREWLPRLRIDWLRHRRASYALDNQHPVGAAQHQKLAVIDDRVAFVGGIDFSAGRLDNRAHDPLDEGRREPGSGEIPQPHHDIQIAVSGEAARCIGEIARERWKIATGEQRAAPAGRGDSDVIWPDGLKPDFSDHPVAIVRTRPAWKGLTEMRQVEALYLSSIAAAREWIYIENQYVTSTCIGEALAARLREAGGPEIVMILPREPSGWIEQTAMGMNQRRVLALLREADHADRLRVYIPMTGEAGDVPIMVHAKTMVIDGTFLRIGSSNLNNRSMGLDSECDIALAAEPDSADMQRMTGYRDALLAEHLVCEPADVAAAIAREGTMAAAIEKLRPRTGRTLIDFPRTPPDQLDAIIGDAGILDPTGTPEPERLADSLTADTLARGQLRSALIGLGATLVALIIFALFWQTRPGEALDEAGRLSAVGFVPSWWGGVALMLAGYLVAGLVMFPLLILILATGLIYGPLAGLLIATAGSLASACLGYASGLLIGRSRLRKLTRGRLEHVGQALMRSGVLSVLLIRLIPVAPFGLVNMTAGARRIAFAPYLAGTVLGLAPGVTAITLFSGQLRALVLEPNPFNIVLFVVVLAAIAGLGGFIWRRFAEGLSGPAR
;
A
#
# COMPACT_ATOMS: atom_id res chain seq x y z
N MET A 1 17.01 -34.84 -9.44
CA MET A 1 17.85 -33.69 -9.80
C MET A 1 18.67 -33.45 -8.55
N HIS A 2 20.00 -33.43 -8.64
CA HIS A 2 20.82 -33.13 -7.45
C HIS A 2 20.55 -31.69 -7.02
N ALA A 3 20.47 -31.44 -5.71
CA ALA A 3 20.20 -30.13 -5.11
C ALA A 3 21.21 -29.07 -5.58
N ASP A 4 22.41 -29.50 -5.98
CA ASP A 4 23.49 -28.69 -6.55
C ASP A 4 23.13 -27.90 -7.83
N HIS A 5 22.01 -28.23 -8.49
CA HIS A 5 21.57 -27.55 -9.73
C HIS A 5 20.33 -26.66 -9.56
N LEU A 6 19.74 -26.56 -8.36
CA LEU A 6 18.53 -25.75 -8.17
C LEU A 6 18.86 -24.26 -7.96
N PHE A 7 20.05 -23.96 -7.43
CA PHE A 7 20.47 -22.60 -7.11
C PHE A 7 21.70 -22.19 -7.91
N GLU A 8 21.55 -21.17 -8.74
CA GLU A 8 22.59 -20.60 -9.58
C GLU A 8 22.81 -19.13 -9.18
N GLU A 9 23.93 -18.88 -8.48
CA GLU A 9 24.28 -17.54 -8.00
C GLU A 9 24.43 -16.55 -9.16
N GLY A 10 23.78 -15.40 -9.03
CA GLY A 10 23.74 -14.37 -10.07
C GLY A 10 22.56 -14.53 -11.03
N GLU A 11 21.97 -15.72 -11.14
CA GLU A 11 20.81 -15.99 -12.00
C GLU A 11 19.51 -16.05 -11.18
N ASN A 12 19.27 -17.16 -10.50
CA ASN A 12 18.05 -17.40 -9.72
C ASN A 12 18.22 -17.19 -8.21
N CYS A 13 19.43 -16.93 -7.73
CA CYS A 13 19.67 -16.44 -6.38
C CYS A 13 20.81 -15.42 -6.34
N TRP A 14 20.89 -14.62 -5.28
CA TRP A 14 22.03 -13.72 -5.07
C TRP A 14 23.24 -14.46 -4.56
N ARG A 15 23.03 -15.34 -3.57
CA ARG A 15 24.07 -16.09 -2.90
C ARG A 15 23.47 -17.32 -2.24
N VAL A 16 24.19 -18.43 -2.27
CA VAL A 16 23.98 -19.58 -1.41
C VAL A 16 24.91 -19.42 -0.21
N ALA A 17 24.34 -19.33 0.99
CA ALA A 17 25.07 -19.07 2.22
C ALA A 17 24.81 -20.19 3.23
N GLN A 18 25.84 -20.56 3.99
CA GLN A 18 25.68 -21.57 5.04
C GLN A 18 24.87 -20.99 6.22
N ALA A 19 23.82 -21.69 6.64
CA ALA A 19 23.08 -21.38 7.86
C ALA A 19 23.34 -22.45 8.92
N ASP A 20 23.84 -22.07 10.09
CA ASP A 20 24.07 -23.02 11.19
C ASP A 20 22.73 -23.54 11.73
N ARG A 21 21.71 -22.67 11.74
CA ARG A 21 20.34 -22.97 12.15
C ARG A 21 19.34 -22.29 11.24
N VAL A 22 18.27 -23.00 10.92
CA VAL A 22 17.11 -22.50 10.20
C VAL A 22 15.85 -22.92 10.95
N ALA A 23 14.92 -22.00 11.15
CA ALA A 23 13.60 -22.30 11.72
C ALA A 23 12.49 -21.56 10.97
N CYS A 24 11.45 -22.28 10.58
CA CYS A 24 10.23 -21.77 10.00
C CYS A 24 9.26 -21.36 11.12
N LEU A 25 8.84 -20.11 11.12
CA LEU A 25 7.99 -19.51 12.14
C LEU A 25 6.63 -19.26 11.52
N VAL A 26 5.66 -20.10 11.89
CA VAL A 26 4.27 -19.97 11.46
C VAL A 26 3.54 -19.02 12.40
N ASP A 27 2.93 -18.00 11.82
CA ASP A 27 2.22 -16.89 12.46
C ASP A 27 3.07 -15.89 13.26
N GLY A 28 2.43 -14.76 13.56
CA GLY A 28 3.03 -13.66 14.29
C GLY A 28 3.45 -14.02 15.72
N GLU A 29 2.74 -14.93 16.40
CA GLU A 29 3.12 -15.37 17.74
C GLU A 29 4.53 -15.99 17.74
N ALA A 30 4.77 -16.95 16.84
CA ALA A 30 6.06 -17.62 16.74
C ALA A 30 7.16 -16.63 16.37
N TYR A 31 6.90 -15.75 15.40
CA TYR A 31 7.86 -14.75 14.96
C TYR A 31 8.19 -13.71 16.03
N PHE A 32 7.19 -13.02 16.57
CA PHE A 32 7.41 -11.94 17.52
C PHE A 32 8.02 -12.44 18.83
N SER A 33 7.63 -13.63 19.30
CA SER A 33 8.27 -14.25 20.46
C SER A 33 9.74 -14.58 20.19
N ALA A 34 10.04 -15.20 19.04
CA ALA A 34 11.42 -15.51 18.63
C ALA A 34 12.28 -14.24 18.50
N PHE A 35 11.76 -13.21 17.84
CA PHE A 35 12.43 -11.91 17.72
C PHE A 35 12.70 -11.29 19.10
N LYS A 36 11.70 -11.27 20.00
CA LYS A 36 11.84 -10.68 21.33
C LYS A 36 12.92 -11.39 22.16
N ARG A 37 12.96 -12.74 22.12
CA ARG A 37 14.00 -13.54 22.80
C ARG A 37 15.39 -13.28 22.25
N ALA A 38 15.56 -13.29 20.93
CA ALA A 38 16.86 -12.98 20.32
C ALA A 38 17.31 -11.53 20.60
N ALA A 39 16.38 -10.57 20.53
CA ALA A 39 16.69 -9.15 20.71
C ALA A 39 17.09 -8.81 22.16
N LEU A 40 16.64 -9.58 23.16
CA LEU A 40 17.11 -9.47 24.56
C LEU A 40 18.60 -9.79 24.72
N ASN A 41 19.13 -10.64 23.83
CA ASN A 41 20.53 -11.05 23.81
C ASN A 41 21.40 -10.16 22.89
N ALA A 42 20.80 -9.21 22.15
CA ALA A 42 21.51 -8.30 21.26
C ALA A 42 22.62 -7.51 21.98
N GLN A 43 23.78 -7.44 21.33
CA GLN A 43 25.02 -6.86 21.87
C GLN A 43 25.39 -5.56 21.15
N GLY A 44 25.29 -5.54 19.82
CA GLY A 44 25.84 -4.47 18.98
C GLY A 44 24.81 -3.69 18.16
N SER A 45 23.98 -4.38 17.38
CA SER A 45 23.01 -3.74 16.50
C SER A 45 21.74 -4.55 16.25
N ILE A 46 20.63 -3.86 16.14
CA ILE A 46 19.38 -4.38 15.55
C ILE A 46 19.04 -3.53 14.32
N LEU A 47 18.84 -4.17 13.17
CA LEU A 47 18.36 -3.57 11.94
C LEU A 47 16.97 -4.12 11.63
N ILE A 48 15.96 -3.25 11.50
CA ILE A 48 14.61 -3.61 11.10
C ILE A 48 14.30 -2.90 9.78
N ILE A 49 13.86 -3.66 8.78
CA ILE A 49 13.35 -3.14 7.51
C ILE A 49 11.95 -3.70 7.33
N GLY A 50 10.98 -2.85 7.03
CA GLY A 50 9.61 -3.29 6.81
C GLY A 50 8.86 -2.38 5.84
N TRP A 51 7.86 -2.97 5.20
CA TRP A 51 6.87 -2.23 4.43
C TRP A 51 6.01 -1.36 5.36
N ASP A 52 5.78 -1.82 6.58
CA ASP A 52 5.28 -1.01 7.68
C ASP A 52 5.90 -1.41 9.03
N VAL A 53 6.17 -0.39 9.85
CA VAL A 53 6.66 -0.58 11.22
C VAL A 53 5.88 0.36 12.14
N ASN A 54 5.05 -0.23 13.01
CA ASN A 54 4.20 0.45 13.97
C ASN A 54 4.73 0.18 15.38
N SER A 55 5.06 1.25 16.11
CA SER A 55 5.70 1.13 17.42
C SER A 55 4.76 0.66 18.54
N ARG A 56 3.44 0.62 18.30
CA ARG A 56 2.41 0.35 19.30
C ARG A 56 1.91 -1.09 19.33
N ILE A 57 2.35 -1.92 18.40
CA ILE A 57 1.92 -3.32 18.33
C ILE A 57 2.43 -4.08 19.56
N THR A 58 1.65 -5.06 20.00
CA THR A 58 2.08 -6.05 20.99
C THR A 58 2.91 -7.14 20.32
N LEU A 59 3.96 -7.60 21.01
CA LEU A 59 4.83 -8.68 20.53
C LEU A 59 4.43 -10.06 21.07
N GLU A 60 3.68 -10.11 22.17
CA GLU A 60 3.22 -11.34 22.81
C GLU A 60 1.78 -11.18 23.28
N TYR A 61 1.08 -12.30 23.43
CA TYR A 61 -0.22 -12.34 24.08
C TYR A 61 -0.10 -11.87 25.54
N PRO A 62 -1.08 -11.10 26.09
CA PRO A 62 -0.99 -10.54 27.44
C PRO A 62 -0.75 -11.57 28.55
N ASP A 63 -1.35 -12.75 28.46
CA ASP A 63 -1.21 -13.86 29.41
C ASP A 63 0.13 -14.62 29.28
N ARG A 64 0.81 -14.47 28.14
CA ARG A 64 2.10 -15.11 27.83
C ARG A 64 3.27 -14.12 27.84
N ALA A 65 3.01 -12.85 28.11
CA ALA A 65 4.01 -11.80 28.06
C ALA A 65 5.12 -12.02 29.09
N MET A 66 6.39 -11.84 28.67
CA MET A 66 7.53 -12.00 29.56
C MET A 66 7.49 -11.04 30.76
N PRO A 67 7.57 -11.53 32.01
CA PRO A 67 7.57 -10.68 33.19
C PRO A 67 8.74 -9.69 33.19
N GLY A 68 8.45 -8.41 33.47
CA GLY A 68 9.48 -7.37 33.58
C GLY A 68 10.08 -6.91 32.24
N VAL A 69 9.55 -7.36 31.10
CA VAL A 69 9.95 -6.91 29.76
C VAL A 69 8.74 -6.23 29.08
N PRO A 70 8.88 -5.00 28.55
CA PRO A 70 7.77 -4.34 27.88
C PRO A 70 7.25 -5.15 26.69
N ASN A 71 5.94 -5.05 26.44
CA ASN A 71 5.29 -5.87 25.42
C ASN A 71 4.95 -5.13 24.13
N THR A 72 4.97 -3.79 24.14
CA THR A 72 4.86 -3.03 22.88
C THR A 72 6.22 -2.90 22.22
N LEU A 73 6.27 -2.91 20.89
CA LEU A 73 7.54 -2.83 20.14
C LEU A 73 8.37 -1.59 20.54
N GLY A 74 7.75 -0.40 20.60
CA GLY A 74 8.45 0.84 20.90
C GLY A 74 9.04 0.87 22.32
N GLU A 75 8.29 0.42 23.32
CA GLU A 75 8.78 0.32 24.69
C GLU A 75 9.86 -0.74 24.83
N PHE A 76 9.71 -1.87 24.13
CA PHE A 76 10.69 -2.94 24.11
C PHE A 76 12.03 -2.47 23.51
N LEU A 77 12.02 -1.81 22.36
CA LEU A 77 13.25 -1.25 21.76
C LEU A 77 13.89 -0.19 22.67
N THR A 78 13.08 0.63 23.37
CA THR A 78 13.58 1.57 24.39
C THR A 78 14.27 0.84 25.52
N PHE A 79 13.63 -0.21 26.05
CA PHE A 79 14.14 -1.03 27.13
C PHE A 79 15.49 -1.67 26.78
N LEU A 80 15.63 -2.20 25.56
CA LEU A 80 16.91 -2.74 25.08
C LEU A 80 18.01 -1.66 25.05
N LEU A 81 17.70 -0.48 24.51
CA LEU A 81 18.65 0.64 24.46
C LEU A 81 19.08 1.11 25.87
N GLN A 82 18.18 1.09 26.85
CA GLN A 82 18.50 1.43 28.24
C GLN A 82 19.38 0.37 28.91
N ARG A 83 19.13 -0.92 28.63
CA ARG A 83 19.84 -2.04 29.25
C ARG A 83 21.22 -2.31 28.64
N ARG A 84 21.42 -2.01 27.36
CA ARG A 84 22.67 -2.26 26.62
C ARG A 84 23.26 -0.96 26.14
N LYS A 85 24.38 -0.51 26.72
CA LYS A 85 24.99 0.80 26.42
C LYS A 85 25.61 0.89 25.02
N GLU A 86 26.01 -0.24 24.43
CA GLU A 86 26.65 -0.28 23.11
C GLU A 86 25.67 -0.53 21.97
N LEU A 87 24.48 -1.06 22.29
CA LEU A 87 23.46 -1.39 21.31
C LEU A 87 23.01 -0.17 20.50
N ARG A 88 22.91 -0.35 19.18
CA ARG A 88 22.29 0.59 18.24
C ARG A 88 21.10 -0.06 17.56
N ILE A 89 20.03 0.70 17.36
CA ILE A 89 18.82 0.20 16.71
C ILE A 89 18.52 1.09 15.51
N HIS A 90 18.35 0.48 14.34
CA HIS A 90 18.03 1.19 13.11
C HIS A 90 16.77 0.59 12.49
N VAL A 91 15.78 1.44 12.22
CA VAL A 91 14.50 1.03 11.63
C VAL A 91 14.30 1.78 10.32
N LEU A 92 14.11 1.04 9.23
CA LEU A 92 13.80 1.57 7.91
C LEU A 92 12.37 1.16 7.56
N ASN A 93 11.49 2.14 7.38
CA ASN A 93 10.10 1.93 6.99
C ASN A 93 9.86 2.54 5.60
N TRP A 94 9.00 1.95 4.78
CA TRP A 94 8.63 2.48 3.47
C TRP A 94 7.86 3.82 3.56
N ASP A 95 8.23 4.82 2.73
CA ASP A 95 7.51 6.10 2.61
C ASP A 95 6.33 5.99 1.63
N SER A 96 5.24 5.40 2.10
CA SER A 96 4.06 5.17 1.26
C SER A 96 3.37 6.47 0.78
N PRO A 97 2.71 6.47 -0.39
CA PRO A 97 1.76 7.52 -0.79
C PRO A 97 0.63 7.71 0.23
N LEU A 98 -0.03 8.88 0.21
CA LEU A 98 -1.06 9.25 1.20
C LEU A 98 -2.27 8.30 1.25
N LEU A 99 -2.50 7.54 0.18
CA LEU A 99 -3.63 6.61 0.04
C LEU A 99 -3.54 5.41 1.00
N TYR A 100 -2.33 5.00 1.39
CA TYR A 100 -2.08 3.86 2.29
C TYR A 100 -1.96 4.26 3.77
N LYS A 101 -2.39 5.48 4.15
CA LYS A 101 -2.11 6.08 5.48
C LYS A 101 -3.28 6.11 6.45
N ILE A 102 -4.42 5.52 6.10
CA ILE A 102 -5.61 5.51 6.98
C ILE A 102 -5.37 4.59 8.19
N ASP A 103 -4.62 3.48 8.03
CA ASP A 103 -4.35 2.50 9.10
C ASP A 103 -2.92 2.56 9.68
N ARG A 104 -2.08 3.48 9.22
CA ARG A 104 -0.67 3.61 9.63
C ARG A 104 -0.47 4.65 10.74
N GLU A 105 0.59 4.50 11.52
CA GLU A 105 0.94 5.46 12.57
C GLU A 105 1.24 6.86 11.97
N TRP A 106 0.28 7.78 12.10
CA TRP A 106 0.21 9.05 11.36
C TRP A 106 1.39 10.01 11.66
N LEU A 107 2.13 9.81 12.76
CA LEU A 107 3.16 10.74 13.24
C LEU A 107 4.39 10.07 13.90
N PRO A 108 5.21 9.28 13.19
CA PRO A 108 6.32 8.54 13.81
C PRO A 108 7.34 9.45 14.52
N ARG A 109 7.61 10.64 13.97
CA ARG A 109 8.63 11.55 14.54
C ARG A 109 8.18 12.40 15.72
N LEU A 110 6.88 12.53 15.99
CA LEU A 110 6.36 13.46 17.00
C LEU A 110 5.94 12.78 18.30
N ARG A 111 5.84 11.44 18.33
CA ARG A 111 5.35 10.68 19.50
C ARG A 111 6.12 9.40 19.85
N ILE A 112 7.19 9.05 19.13
CA ILE A 112 7.95 7.84 19.42
C ILE A 112 9.14 8.16 20.33
N ASP A 113 9.03 7.84 21.62
CA ASP A 113 10.04 8.17 22.63
C ASP A 113 11.40 7.49 22.38
N TRP A 114 11.43 6.29 21.80
CA TRP A 114 12.69 5.60 21.47
C TRP A 114 13.49 6.31 20.36
N LEU A 115 12.84 7.06 19.46
CA LEU A 115 13.51 7.85 18.43
C LEU A 115 14.26 9.06 18.98
N ARG A 116 13.98 9.47 20.22
CA ARG A 116 14.75 10.52 20.90
C ARG A 116 16.10 10.00 21.37
N HIS A 117 16.28 8.68 21.44
CA HIS A 117 17.50 8.07 21.92
C HIS A 117 18.62 8.21 20.88
N ARG A 118 19.80 8.74 21.26
CA ARG A 118 20.92 9.01 20.32
C ARG A 118 21.47 7.77 19.61
N ARG A 119 21.17 6.58 20.12
CA ARG A 119 21.57 5.27 19.55
C ARG A 119 20.46 4.59 18.74
N ALA A 120 19.31 5.25 18.60
CA ALA A 120 18.24 4.85 17.71
C ALA A 120 18.31 5.65 16.40
N SER A 121 17.97 5.05 15.28
CA SER A 121 17.77 5.75 14.00
C SER A 121 16.52 5.25 13.32
N TYR A 122 15.78 6.18 12.71
CA TYR A 122 14.61 5.86 11.90
C TYR A 122 14.63 6.65 10.62
N ALA A 123 14.47 5.92 9.52
CA ALA A 123 14.45 6.46 8.19
C ALA A 123 13.20 5.98 7.44
N LEU A 124 12.78 6.82 6.50
CA LEU A 124 11.74 6.48 5.54
C LEU A 124 12.39 6.23 4.19
N ASP A 125 11.95 5.19 3.50
CA ASP A 125 12.48 4.77 2.21
C ASP A 125 11.52 5.09 1.07
N ASN A 126 11.97 5.94 0.14
CA ASN A 126 11.30 6.27 -1.12
C ASN A 126 12.22 6.08 -2.34
N GLN A 127 13.28 5.27 -2.21
CA GLN A 127 14.26 5.06 -3.27
C GLN A 127 13.89 3.83 -4.10
N HIS A 128 12.86 4.01 -4.92
CA HIS A 128 12.34 3.04 -5.88
C HIS A 128 11.53 3.79 -6.96
N PRO A 129 11.23 3.16 -8.12
CA PRO A 129 10.37 3.77 -9.14
C PRO A 129 8.98 4.12 -8.63
N VAL A 130 8.30 5.01 -9.36
CA VAL A 130 6.89 5.35 -9.10
C VAL A 130 6.05 4.08 -9.26
N GLY A 131 5.14 3.86 -8.31
CA GLY A 131 4.28 2.67 -8.29
C GLY A 131 4.93 1.44 -7.64
N ALA A 132 6.25 1.43 -7.40
CA ALA A 132 6.95 0.40 -6.64
C ALA A 132 6.85 0.64 -5.12
N ALA A 133 7.21 -0.37 -4.34
CA ALA A 133 7.34 -0.32 -2.88
C ALA A 133 8.63 -0.99 -2.40
N GLN A 134 9.09 -0.58 -1.21
CA GLN A 134 9.99 -1.41 -0.42
C GLN A 134 9.12 -2.42 0.32
N HIS A 135 9.27 -3.72 0.00
CA HIS A 135 8.36 -4.76 0.49
C HIS A 135 9.08 -5.89 1.26
N GLN A 136 10.38 -5.75 1.50
CA GLN A 136 11.16 -6.70 2.30
C GLN A 136 10.85 -6.50 3.79
N LYS A 137 10.55 -7.59 4.50
CA LYS A 137 10.42 -7.62 5.96
C LYS A 137 11.62 -8.34 6.54
N LEU A 138 12.57 -7.58 7.08
CA LEU A 138 13.83 -8.07 7.59
C LEU A 138 14.03 -7.60 9.03
N ALA A 139 14.48 -8.49 9.91
CA ALA A 139 15.03 -8.12 11.21
C ALA A 139 16.38 -8.82 11.39
N VAL A 140 17.45 -8.05 11.61
CA VAL A 140 18.81 -8.59 11.75
C VAL A 140 19.37 -8.17 13.11
N ILE A 141 19.86 -9.13 13.86
CA ILE A 141 20.43 -8.96 15.20
C ILE A 141 21.90 -9.37 15.14
N ASP A 142 22.77 -8.39 15.33
CA ASP A 142 24.24 -8.53 15.37
C ASP A 142 24.89 -9.22 14.16
N ASP A 143 24.20 -9.32 13.02
CA ASP A 143 24.58 -10.17 11.87
C ASP A 143 24.70 -11.67 12.20
N ARG A 144 24.14 -12.10 13.34
CA ARG A 144 24.22 -13.49 13.81
C ARG A 144 22.90 -14.23 13.71
N VAL A 145 21.79 -13.50 13.83
CA VAL A 145 20.44 -14.02 13.60
C VAL A 145 19.70 -13.03 12.70
N ALA A 146 19.02 -13.55 11.69
CA ALA A 146 18.16 -12.77 10.82
C ALA A 146 16.80 -13.44 10.66
N PHE A 147 15.77 -12.60 10.51
CA PHE A 147 14.40 -12.99 10.20
C PHE A 147 14.02 -12.40 8.84
N VAL A 148 13.43 -13.23 7.98
CA VAL A 148 13.01 -12.87 6.61
C VAL A 148 11.65 -13.50 6.35
N GLY A 149 10.76 -12.85 5.60
CA GLY A 149 9.47 -13.46 5.23
C GLY A 149 8.35 -12.45 5.02
N GLY A 150 7.11 -12.86 5.33
CA GLY A 150 5.90 -12.09 5.07
C GLY A 150 5.51 -11.10 6.18
N ILE A 151 6.00 -11.29 7.40
CA ILE A 151 5.45 -10.63 8.60
C ILE A 151 6.16 -9.30 8.89
N ASP A 152 5.41 -8.20 8.78
CA ASP A 152 5.82 -6.86 9.22
C ASP A 152 5.59 -6.67 10.72
N PHE A 153 6.35 -5.74 11.33
CA PHE A 153 6.05 -5.23 12.67
C PHE A 153 4.90 -4.21 12.62
N SER A 154 3.71 -4.65 12.26
CA SER A 154 2.53 -3.81 12.04
C SER A 154 1.26 -4.43 12.63
N ALA A 155 0.19 -3.62 12.74
CA ALA A 155 -1.00 -3.97 13.51
C ALA A 155 -1.79 -5.14 12.89
N GLY A 156 -2.30 -6.09 13.68
CA GLY A 156 -3.07 -7.23 13.17
C GLY A 156 -2.21 -8.36 12.60
N ARG A 157 -0.92 -8.38 12.92
CA ARG A 157 0.01 -9.45 12.52
C ARG A 157 0.26 -10.44 13.65
N LEU A 158 -0.05 -10.08 14.90
CA LEU A 158 0.00 -11.00 16.03
C LEU A 158 -1.22 -11.92 15.96
N ASP A 159 -0.96 -13.17 15.61
CA ASP A 159 -1.93 -14.27 15.65
C ASP A 159 -1.19 -15.56 16.02
N ASN A 160 -1.94 -16.57 16.44
CA ASN A 160 -1.44 -17.91 16.73
C ASN A 160 -2.12 -18.93 15.81
N ARG A 161 -1.59 -20.15 15.79
CA ARG A 161 -2.08 -21.26 14.94
C ARG A 161 -3.54 -21.67 15.21
N ALA A 162 -4.18 -21.14 16.26
CA ALA A 162 -5.59 -21.37 16.52
C ALA A 162 -6.49 -20.48 15.67
N HIS A 163 -6.02 -19.29 15.26
CA HIS A 163 -6.78 -18.31 14.48
C HIS A 163 -8.18 -18.08 15.03
N ASP A 164 -8.32 -17.98 16.36
CA ASP A 164 -9.60 -17.75 16.99
C ASP A 164 -10.02 -16.29 16.75
N PRO A 165 -11.12 -16.05 16.00
CA PRO A 165 -11.57 -14.70 15.67
C PRO A 165 -12.00 -13.88 16.90
N LEU A 166 -12.24 -14.52 18.05
CA LEU A 166 -12.68 -13.90 19.28
C LEU A 166 -11.57 -13.78 20.34
N ASP A 167 -10.33 -14.16 20.00
CA ASP A 167 -9.21 -14.11 20.94
C ASP A 167 -8.86 -12.65 21.34
N GLU A 168 -9.27 -12.29 22.55
CA GLU A 168 -9.01 -10.99 23.19
C GLU A 168 -7.52 -10.65 23.30
N GLY A 169 -6.64 -11.67 23.31
CA GLY A 169 -5.20 -11.46 23.36
C GLY A 169 -4.61 -10.82 22.09
N ARG A 170 -5.35 -10.87 20.97
CA ARG A 170 -4.98 -10.21 19.70
C ARG A 170 -5.44 -8.75 19.61
N ARG A 171 -6.14 -8.23 20.63
CA ARG A 171 -6.68 -6.87 20.62
C ARG A 171 -5.57 -5.83 20.47
N GLU A 172 -5.66 -5.01 19.43
CA GLU A 172 -4.65 -4.02 19.11
C GLU A 172 -4.74 -2.82 20.07
N PRO A 173 -3.66 -2.44 20.79
CA PRO A 173 -3.70 -1.30 21.72
C PRO A 173 -4.05 0.02 21.05
N GLY A 174 -3.75 0.13 19.74
CA GLY A 174 -3.94 1.35 18.97
C GLY A 174 -5.39 1.64 18.58
N SER A 175 -6.13 0.62 18.11
CA SER A 175 -7.53 0.73 17.67
C SER A 175 -8.51 0.27 18.75
N GLY A 176 -8.07 -0.62 19.65
CA GLY A 176 -8.93 -1.32 20.58
C GLY A 176 -9.78 -2.42 19.93
N GLU A 177 -9.55 -2.78 18.67
CA GLU A 177 -10.29 -3.83 17.96
C GLU A 177 -9.52 -5.16 17.95
N ILE A 178 -10.24 -6.28 17.82
CA ILE A 178 -9.64 -7.59 17.54
C ILE A 178 -9.50 -7.69 16.00
N PRO A 179 -8.27 -7.78 15.46
CA PRO A 179 -8.05 -7.88 14.03
C PRO A 179 -8.61 -9.17 13.44
N GLN A 180 -8.87 -9.18 12.13
CA GLN A 180 -9.15 -10.41 11.39
C GLN A 180 -8.03 -11.44 11.65
N PRO A 181 -8.35 -12.74 11.81
CA PRO A 181 -7.33 -13.78 11.87
C PRO A 181 -6.39 -13.72 10.67
N HIS A 182 -5.10 -13.90 10.92
CA HIS A 182 -4.04 -13.60 9.97
C HIS A 182 -2.98 -14.71 9.99
N HIS A 183 -2.92 -15.45 8.88
CA HIS A 183 -1.96 -16.52 8.65
C HIS A 183 -0.78 -16.03 7.83
N ASP A 184 0.43 -16.18 8.33
CA ASP A 184 1.65 -15.74 7.66
C ASP A 184 2.88 -16.49 8.16
N ILE A 185 4.01 -16.37 7.46
CA ILE A 185 5.21 -17.13 7.74
C ILE A 185 6.44 -16.23 7.71
N GLN A 186 7.32 -16.44 8.69
CA GLN A 186 8.67 -15.90 8.75
C GLN A 186 9.68 -17.06 8.82
N ILE A 187 10.91 -16.84 8.38
CA ILE A 187 12.03 -17.77 8.57
C ILE A 187 13.14 -17.09 9.37
N ALA A 188 13.66 -17.79 10.37
CA ALA A 188 14.84 -17.39 11.14
C ALA A 188 16.06 -18.17 10.65
N VAL A 189 17.17 -17.47 10.45
CA VAL A 189 18.46 -18.06 10.04
C VAL A 189 19.59 -17.53 10.91
N SER A 190 20.62 -18.34 11.14
CA SER A 190 21.89 -17.91 11.77
C SER A 190 23.09 -18.10 10.84
N GLY A 191 24.29 -17.82 11.35
CA GLY A 191 25.55 -18.09 10.64
C GLY A 191 25.80 -17.13 9.48
N GLU A 192 26.37 -17.64 8.40
CA GLU A 192 26.70 -16.83 7.22
C GLU A 192 25.44 -16.26 6.55
N ALA A 193 24.34 -17.02 6.54
CA ALA A 193 23.08 -16.55 6.00
C ALA A 193 22.61 -15.24 6.70
N ALA A 194 22.64 -15.20 8.04
CA ALA A 194 22.27 -14.00 8.80
C ALA A 194 23.16 -12.79 8.46
N ARG A 195 24.47 -13.03 8.27
CA ARG A 195 25.43 -12.00 7.85
C ARG A 195 25.11 -11.44 6.47
N CYS A 196 24.74 -12.31 5.52
CA CYS A 196 24.33 -11.91 4.18
C CYS A 196 23.02 -11.10 4.18
N ILE A 197 22.05 -11.46 5.03
CA ILE A 197 20.85 -10.63 5.23
C ILE A 197 21.22 -9.27 5.88
N GLY A 198 22.17 -9.24 6.81
CA GLY A 198 22.74 -8.00 7.34
C GLY A 198 23.37 -7.10 6.26
N GLU A 199 24.06 -7.69 5.28
CA GLU A 199 24.58 -6.97 4.12
C GLU A 199 23.46 -6.33 3.29
N ILE A 200 22.40 -7.08 2.99
CA ILE A 200 21.21 -6.57 2.28
C ILE A 200 20.57 -5.42 3.07
N ALA A 201 20.41 -5.59 4.39
CA ALA A 201 19.78 -4.58 5.22
C ALA A 201 20.58 -3.27 5.24
N ARG A 202 21.90 -3.35 5.35
CA ARG A 202 22.78 -2.17 5.29
C ARG A 202 22.85 -1.55 3.90
N GLU A 203 22.84 -2.37 2.85
CA GLU A 203 22.76 -1.89 1.47
C GLU A 203 21.49 -1.06 1.27
N ARG A 204 20.33 -1.60 1.69
CA ARG A 204 19.06 -0.89 1.61
C ARG A 204 19.04 0.39 2.45
N TRP A 205 19.60 0.35 3.66
CA TRP A 205 19.76 1.55 4.50
C TRP A 205 20.58 2.63 3.78
N LYS A 206 21.70 2.25 3.18
CA LYS A 206 22.56 3.19 2.42
C LYS A 206 21.83 3.76 1.22
N ILE A 207 21.08 2.93 0.47
CA ILE A 207 20.26 3.38 -0.65
C ILE A 207 19.26 4.44 -0.17
N ALA A 208 18.52 4.16 0.90
CA ALA A 208 17.46 5.04 1.39
C ALA A 208 17.98 6.35 2.01
N THR A 209 19.11 6.30 2.72
CA THR A 209 19.59 7.42 3.56
C THR A 209 20.87 8.10 3.07
N GLY A 210 21.64 7.44 2.20
CA GLY A 210 23.01 7.82 1.85
C GLY A 210 24.06 7.47 2.92
N GLU A 211 23.64 6.99 4.09
CA GLU A 211 24.54 6.70 5.21
C GLU A 211 25.02 5.25 5.19
N GLN A 212 26.33 5.04 5.25
CA GLN A 212 26.88 3.70 5.42
C GLN A 212 26.82 3.31 6.90
N ARG A 213 26.17 2.17 7.20
CA ARG A 213 26.25 1.54 8.53
C ARG A 213 27.37 0.52 8.54
N ALA A 214 28.14 0.49 9.63
CA ALA A 214 29.19 -0.50 9.85
C ALA A 214 28.55 -1.84 10.25
N ALA A 215 29.17 -2.94 9.83
CA ALA A 215 28.86 -4.24 10.39
C ALA A 215 29.28 -4.28 11.87
N PRO A 216 28.62 -5.09 12.72
CA PRO A 216 29.05 -5.35 14.09
C PRO A 216 30.48 -5.89 14.15
N ALA A 217 31.19 -5.60 15.24
CA ALA A 217 32.56 -6.09 15.42
C ALA A 217 32.55 -7.56 15.87
N GLY A 218 33.29 -8.42 15.15
CA GLY A 218 33.58 -9.81 15.52
C GLY A 218 32.61 -10.86 14.99
N ARG A 219 33.11 -12.08 14.79
CA ARG A 219 32.33 -13.30 14.56
C ARG A 219 32.05 -13.94 15.92
N GLY A 220 31.19 -13.32 16.72
CA GLY A 220 30.80 -13.95 17.99
C GLY A 220 29.80 -15.07 17.75
N ASP A 221 29.60 -15.89 18.77
CA ASP A 221 28.76 -17.08 18.73
C ASP A 221 27.29 -16.74 18.46
N SER A 222 26.67 -17.40 17.47
CA SER A 222 25.25 -17.31 17.16
C SER A 222 24.39 -17.96 18.23
N ASP A 223 24.93 -18.94 18.98
CA ASP A 223 24.20 -19.65 20.03
C ASP A 223 23.76 -18.72 21.17
N VAL A 224 24.51 -17.64 21.37
CA VAL A 224 24.19 -16.61 22.36
C VAL A 224 22.98 -15.76 21.95
N ILE A 225 22.74 -15.61 20.64
CA ILE A 225 21.67 -14.73 20.11
C ILE A 225 20.44 -15.53 19.67
N TRP A 226 20.62 -16.80 19.27
CA TRP A 226 19.52 -17.66 18.85
C TRP A 226 18.40 -17.66 19.89
N PRO A 227 17.12 -17.53 19.49
CA PRO A 227 16.01 -17.43 20.44
C PRO A 227 15.94 -18.63 21.39
N ASP A 228 15.93 -18.37 22.70
CA ASP A 228 15.80 -19.44 23.69
C ASP A 228 14.52 -20.26 23.47
N GLY A 229 14.69 -21.58 23.43
CA GLY A 229 13.59 -22.54 23.22
C GLY A 229 13.12 -22.68 21.76
N LEU A 230 13.64 -21.90 20.81
CA LEU A 230 13.36 -22.12 19.39
C LEU A 230 14.20 -23.28 18.86
N LYS A 231 13.55 -24.39 18.53
CA LYS A 231 14.21 -25.54 17.91
C LYS A 231 14.47 -25.24 16.43
N PRO A 232 15.69 -25.47 15.92
CA PRO A 232 15.94 -25.40 14.49
C PRO A 232 15.25 -26.55 13.77
N ASP A 233 14.62 -26.26 12.64
CA ASP A 233 14.09 -27.27 11.71
C ASP A 233 15.23 -27.89 10.90
N PHE A 234 16.20 -27.06 10.49
CA PHE A 234 17.41 -27.49 9.79
C PHE A 234 18.65 -26.97 10.52
N SER A 235 19.71 -27.77 10.53
CA SER A 235 21.01 -27.41 11.11
C SER A 235 22.10 -27.64 10.07
N ASP A 236 23.08 -26.74 10.03
CA ASP A 236 24.18 -26.76 9.06
C ASP A 236 23.69 -26.93 7.61
N HIS A 237 22.71 -26.13 7.20
CA HIS A 237 22.07 -26.24 5.90
C HIS A 237 22.40 -25.02 5.00
N PRO A 238 22.81 -25.21 3.73
CA PRO A 238 22.98 -24.12 2.78
C PRO A 238 21.62 -23.52 2.41
N VAL A 239 21.50 -22.19 2.40
CA VAL A 239 20.27 -21.49 2.02
C VAL A 239 20.54 -20.51 0.89
N ALA A 240 19.67 -20.48 -0.11
CA ALA A 240 19.71 -19.50 -1.18
C ALA A 240 18.98 -18.22 -0.74
N ILE A 241 19.65 -17.09 -0.89
CA ILE A 241 19.08 -15.76 -0.62
C ILE A 241 18.69 -15.14 -1.97
N VAL A 242 17.43 -14.76 -2.10
CA VAL A 242 16.81 -14.43 -3.39
C VAL A 242 16.18 -13.05 -3.31
N ARG A 243 16.34 -12.22 -4.35
CA ARG A 243 15.93 -10.81 -4.30
C ARG A 243 15.23 -10.36 -5.58
N THR A 244 14.23 -9.53 -5.39
CA THR A 244 13.73 -8.63 -6.46
C THR A 244 14.20 -7.23 -6.15
N ARG A 245 14.66 -6.51 -7.18
CA ARG A 245 14.94 -5.09 -7.11
C ARG A 245 14.72 -4.45 -8.47
N PRO A 246 13.93 -3.37 -8.58
CA PRO A 246 13.77 -2.67 -9.84
C PRO A 246 15.02 -1.86 -10.20
N ALA A 247 15.22 -1.58 -11.48
CA ALA A 247 16.20 -0.58 -11.90
C ALA A 247 15.82 0.81 -11.35
N TRP A 248 16.77 1.47 -10.69
CA TRP A 248 16.51 2.79 -10.10
C TRP A 248 17.80 3.58 -9.86
N LYS A 249 17.94 4.78 -10.44
CA LYS A 249 19.06 5.71 -10.20
C LYS A 249 20.44 5.05 -10.18
N GLY A 250 20.74 4.25 -11.20
CA GLY A 250 22.03 3.54 -11.34
C GLY A 250 22.10 2.19 -10.61
N LEU A 251 21.05 1.79 -9.87
CA LEU A 251 20.88 0.42 -9.42
C LEU A 251 20.40 -0.45 -10.58
N THR A 252 21.02 -1.62 -10.73
CA THR A 252 20.63 -2.64 -11.71
C THR A 252 19.38 -3.38 -11.23
N GLU A 253 18.55 -3.75 -12.20
CA GLU A 253 17.40 -4.64 -11.97
C GLU A 253 17.89 -6.03 -11.52
N MET A 254 17.12 -6.66 -10.65
CA MET A 254 17.29 -8.04 -10.18
C MET A 254 15.92 -8.69 -10.19
N ARG A 255 15.78 -9.80 -10.92
CA ARG A 255 14.55 -10.60 -11.04
C ARG A 255 14.77 -12.04 -10.58
N GLN A 256 15.55 -12.21 -9.52
CA GLN A 256 16.00 -13.54 -9.06
C GLN A 256 14.82 -14.36 -8.50
N VAL A 257 13.85 -13.68 -7.86
CA VAL A 257 12.61 -14.31 -7.39
C VAL A 257 11.84 -14.94 -8.54
N GLU A 258 11.64 -14.19 -9.63
CA GLU A 258 10.97 -14.68 -10.84
C GLU A 258 11.71 -15.89 -11.42
N ALA A 259 13.03 -15.76 -11.60
CA ALA A 259 13.86 -16.84 -12.13
C ALA A 259 13.81 -18.10 -11.24
N LEU A 260 13.81 -17.93 -9.91
CA LEU A 260 13.72 -19.06 -8.98
C LEU A 260 12.35 -19.74 -9.04
N TYR A 261 11.25 -18.98 -9.06
CA TYR A 261 9.93 -19.58 -9.20
C TYR A 261 9.81 -20.36 -10.51
N LEU A 262 10.26 -19.79 -11.63
CA LEU A 262 10.19 -20.46 -12.93
C LEU A 262 11.01 -21.75 -12.95
N SER A 263 12.25 -21.71 -12.45
CA SER A 263 13.13 -22.88 -12.43
C SER A 263 12.64 -23.96 -11.45
N SER A 264 12.13 -23.59 -10.28
CA SER A 264 11.61 -24.57 -9.30
C SER A 264 10.28 -25.20 -9.76
N ILE A 265 9.36 -24.43 -10.35
CA ILE A 265 8.12 -24.97 -10.94
C ILE A 265 8.45 -25.92 -12.09
N ALA A 266 9.41 -25.57 -12.94
CA ALA A 266 9.86 -26.44 -14.03
C ALA A 266 10.46 -27.77 -13.51
N ALA A 267 11.10 -27.76 -12.34
CA ALA A 267 11.70 -28.94 -11.73
C ALA A 267 10.69 -29.86 -11.01
N ALA A 268 9.47 -29.38 -10.72
CA ALA A 268 8.45 -30.09 -9.96
C ALA A 268 7.97 -31.37 -10.65
N ARG A 269 7.85 -32.46 -9.89
CA ARG A 269 7.54 -33.80 -10.41
C ARG A 269 6.18 -34.31 -9.94
N GLU A 270 5.93 -34.33 -8.64
CA GLU A 270 4.78 -35.01 -8.05
C GLU A 270 3.75 -34.01 -7.51
N TRP A 271 4.19 -32.99 -6.79
CA TRP A 271 3.29 -32.02 -6.18
C TRP A 271 3.93 -30.65 -5.90
N ILE A 272 3.09 -29.62 -5.95
CA ILE A 272 3.39 -28.23 -5.59
C ILE A 272 2.36 -27.79 -4.55
N TYR A 273 2.82 -27.40 -3.37
CA TYR A 273 2.01 -26.76 -2.33
C TYR A 273 2.35 -25.28 -2.23
N ILE A 274 1.34 -24.41 -2.28
CA ILE A 274 1.51 -22.96 -2.27
C ILE A 274 0.57 -22.35 -1.24
N GLU A 275 1.10 -21.45 -0.41
CA GLU A 275 0.26 -20.46 0.29
C GLU A 275 0.75 -19.07 -0.12
N ASN A 276 -0.15 -18.28 -0.69
CA ASN A 276 0.20 -16.96 -1.16
C ASN A 276 -0.96 -15.97 -1.01
N GLN A 277 -0.63 -14.73 -0.68
CA GLN A 277 -1.60 -13.64 -0.64
C GLN A 277 -2.24 -13.37 -2.01
N TYR A 278 -1.47 -13.50 -3.09
CA TYR A 278 -1.95 -13.23 -4.45
C TYR A 278 -1.41 -14.26 -5.43
N VAL A 279 -2.23 -14.58 -6.44
CA VAL A 279 -1.80 -15.32 -7.65
C VAL A 279 -2.27 -14.56 -8.88
N THR A 280 -1.54 -13.52 -9.25
CA THR A 280 -1.89 -12.60 -10.36
C THR A 280 -0.83 -12.55 -11.45
N SER A 281 0.35 -13.12 -11.21
CA SER A 281 1.44 -13.12 -12.18
C SER A 281 1.14 -14.01 -13.37
N THR A 282 1.20 -13.44 -14.57
CA THR A 282 0.97 -14.19 -15.82
C THR A 282 2.10 -15.17 -16.10
N CYS A 283 3.37 -14.77 -15.92
CA CYS A 283 4.50 -15.66 -16.20
C CYS A 283 4.52 -16.88 -15.26
N ILE A 284 4.22 -16.68 -13.97
CA ILE A 284 4.10 -17.79 -13.02
C ILE A 284 2.86 -18.64 -13.32
N GLY A 285 1.72 -18.01 -13.63
CA GLY A 285 0.50 -18.71 -14.03
C GLY A 285 0.71 -19.60 -15.26
N GLU A 286 1.43 -19.12 -16.27
CA GLU A 286 1.77 -19.90 -17.46
C GLU A 286 2.72 -21.06 -17.16
N ALA A 287 3.70 -20.87 -16.28
CA ALA A 287 4.60 -21.93 -15.85
C ALA A 287 3.85 -23.07 -15.13
N LEU A 288 2.96 -22.73 -14.20
CA LEU A 288 2.09 -23.70 -13.51
C LEU A 288 1.12 -24.38 -14.49
N ALA A 289 0.52 -23.62 -15.41
CA ALA A 289 -0.36 -24.16 -16.46
C ALA A 289 0.38 -25.10 -17.43
N ALA A 290 1.67 -24.87 -17.69
CA ALA A 290 2.48 -25.78 -18.48
C ALA A 290 2.63 -27.14 -17.77
N ARG A 291 2.95 -27.12 -16.46
CA ARG A 291 3.02 -28.34 -15.64
C ARG A 291 1.69 -29.10 -15.59
N LEU A 292 0.56 -28.39 -15.47
CA LEU A 292 -0.78 -28.98 -15.47
C LEU A 292 -1.20 -29.61 -16.81
N ARG A 293 -0.61 -29.18 -17.94
CA ARG A 293 -0.89 -29.75 -19.27
C ARG A 293 -0.14 -31.06 -19.53
N GLU A 294 0.91 -31.34 -18.78
CA GLU A 294 1.72 -32.54 -19.00
C GLU A 294 1.02 -33.81 -18.52
N ALA A 295 1.07 -34.86 -19.35
CA ALA A 295 0.63 -36.20 -18.98
C ALA A 295 1.53 -36.74 -17.86
N GLY A 296 1.07 -36.66 -16.61
CA GLY A 296 1.86 -37.03 -15.43
C GLY A 296 2.63 -35.89 -14.75
N GLY A 297 2.39 -34.62 -15.11
CA GLY A 297 2.78 -33.47 -14.29
C GLY A 297 2.27 -33.49 -12.82
N PRO A 298 2.70 -32.52 -12.00
CA PRO A 298 2.43 -32.50 -10.56
C PRO A 298 0.98 -32.16 -10.21
N GLU A 299 0.54 -32.62 -9.04
CA GLU A 299 -0.60 -32.06 -8.31
C GLU A 299 -0.27 -30.63 -7.83
N ILE A 300 -1.24 -29.71 -7.87
CA ILE A 300 -1.04 -28.34 -7.39
C ILE A 300 -2.14 -28.00 -6.39
N VAL A 301 -1.76 -27.75 -5.13
CA VAL A 301 -2.67 -27.28 -4.07
C VAL A 301 -2.27 -25.87 -3.66
N MET A 302 -3.24 -24.95 -3.68
CA MET A 302 -3.05 -23.55 -3.29
C MET A 302 -3.98 -23.16 -2.15
N ILE A 303 -3.46 -22.50 -1.12
CA ILE A 303 -4.23 -21.85 -0.06
C ILE A 303 -4.14 -20.34 -0.29
N LEU A 304 -5.27 -19.70 -0.60
CA LEU A 304 -5.36 -18.28 -0.95
C LEU A 304 -6.32 -17.55 0.01
N PRO A 305 -6.16 -16.24 0.22
CA PRO A 305 -7.12 -15.49 1.02
C PRO A 305 -8.47 -15.44 0.29
N ARG A 306 -9.55 -15.28 1.05
CA ARG A 306 -10.83 -14.85 0.47
C ARG A 306 -10.62 -13.51 -0.22
N GLU A 307 -11.21 -13.32 -1.40
CA GLU A 307 -11.02 -12.11 -2.22
C GLU A 307 -11.02 -10.83 -1.34
N PRO A 308 -10.07 -9.91 -1.55
CA PRO A 308 -9.91 -8.73 -0.70
C PRO A 308 -11.22 -7.98 -0.53
N SER A 309 -11.49 -7.35 0.61
CA SER A 309 -12.72 -6.57 0.82
C SER A 309 -12.62 -5.12 0.29
N GLY A 310 -11.41 -4.66 -0.06
CA GLY A 310 -11.15 -3.31 -0.53
C GLY A 310 -11.48 -3.11 -2.01
N TRP A 311 -12.30 -2.11 -2.33
CA TRP A 311 -12.76 -1.84 -3.70
C TRP A 311 -11.62 -1.72 -4.74
N ILE A 312 -10.49 -1.08 -4.41
CA ILE A 312 -9.34 -0.92 -5.32
C ILE A 312 -8.58 -2.24 -5.53
N GLU A 313 -8.43 -3.03 -4.46
CA GLU A 313 -7.72 -4.30 -4.49
C GLU A 313 -8.55 -5.38 -5.20
N GLN A 314 -9.88 -5.41 -4.98
CA GLN A 314 -10.83 -6.23 -5.75
C GLN A 314 -10.80 -5.91 -7.25
N THR A 315 -10.84 -4.62 -7.58
CA THR A 315 -10.95 -4.15 -8.97
C THR A 315 -9.65 -4.35 -9.75
N ALA A 316 -8.52 -4.69 -9.14
CA ALA A 316 -7.28 -4.94 -9.90
C ALA A 316 -6.62 -6.28 -9.58
N MET A 317 -6.30 -6.55 -8.31
CA MET A 317 -5.71 -7.83 -7.89
C MET A 317 -6.70 -8.97 -8.04
N GLY A 318 -7.96 -8.75 -7.62
CA GLY A 318 -9.01 -9.77 -7.75
C GLY A 318 -9.26 -10.20 -9.19
N MET A 319 -9.21 -9.28 -10.15
CA MET A 319 -9.41 -9.59 -11.57
C MET A 319 -8.27 -10.42 -12.16
N ASN A 320 -7.02 -9.99 -11.95
CA ASN A 320 -5.85 -10.73 -12.43
C ASN A 320 -5.78 -12.11 -11.79
N GLN A 321 -6.18 -12.23 -10.52
CA GLN A 321 -6.24 -13.52 -9.84
C GLN A 321 -7.27 -14.44 -10.47
N ARG A 322 -8.50 -13.95 -10.71
CA ARG A 322 -9.53 -14.72 -11.40
C ARG A 322 -9.07 -15.16 -12.81
N ARG A 323 -8.33 -14.31 -13.53
CA ARG A 323 -7.76 -14.64 -14.85
C ARG A 323 -6.70 -15.74 -14.77
N VAL A 324 -5.72 -15.64 -13.87
CA VAL A 324 -4.69 -16.67 -13.72
C VAL A 324 -5.31 -17.97 -13.23
N LEU A 325 -6.24 -17.94 -12.26
CA LEU A 325 -6.94 -19.15 -11.83
C LEU A 325 -7.78 -19.78 -12.95
N ALA A 326 -8.38 -18.98 -13.83
CA ALA A 326 -9.08 -19.50 -15.01
C ALA A 326 -8.12 -20.19 -15.98
N LEU A 327 -6.96 -19.59 -16.26
CA LEU A 327 -5.89 -20.20 -17.08
C LEU A 327 -5.45 -21.56 -16.50
N LEU A 328 -5.23 -21.64 -15.19
CA LEU A 328 -4.82 -22.88 -14.53
C LEU A 328 -5.91 -23.95 -14.62
N ARG A 329 -7.17 -23.58 -14.38
CA ARG A 329 -8.32 -24.50 -14.49
C ARG A 329 -8.54 -24.99 -15.91
N GLU A 330 -8.32 -24.15 -16.92
CA GLU A 330 -8.42 -24.54 -18.33
C GLU A 330 -7.30 -25.52 -18.71
N ALA A 331 -6.09 -25.30 -18.18
CA ALA A 331 -4.93 -26.16 -18.41
C ALA A 331 -5.03 -27.53 -17.71
N ASP A 332 -5.80 -27.64 -16.63
CA ASP A 332 -5.90 -28.85 -15.82
C ASP A 332 -6.93 -29.86 -16.37
N HIS A 333 -6.50 -30.65 -17.36
CA HIS A 333 -7.33 -31.71 -17.93
C HIS A 333 -7.42 -32.97 -17.05
N ALA A 334 -6.59 -33.08 -16.00
CA ALA A 334 -6.45 -34.26 -15.16
C ALA A 334 -6.98 -34.08 -13.72
N ASP A 335 -7.66 -32.95 -13.44
CA ASP A 335 -8.24 -32.62 -12.14
C ASP A 335 -7.23 -32.62 -10.98
N ARG A 336 -6.01 -32.12 -11.25
CA ARG A 336 -4.86 -32.05 -10.34
C ARG A 336 -4.70 -30.70 -9.63
N LEU A 337 -5.51 -29.70 -9.96
CA LEU A 337 -5.52 -28.39 -9.33
C LEU A 337 -6.59 -28.34 -8.23
N ARG A 338 -6.19 -27.94 -7.02
CA ARG A 338 -7.10 -27.49 -5.96
C ARG A 338 -6.69 -26.14 -5.42
N VAL A 339 -7.68 -25.30 -5.16
CA VAL A 339 -7.48 -23.97 -4.61
C VAL A 339 -8.49 -23.80 -3.49
N TYR A 340 -8.00 -23.54 -2.28
CA TYR A 340 -8.78 -23.45 -1.07
C TYR A 340 -8.67 -22.06 -0.42
N ILE A 341 -9.67 -21.73 0.39
CA ILE A 341 -9.71 -20.58 1.28
C ILE A 341 -9.78 -21.12 2.72
N PRO A 342 -8.90 -20.69 3.63
CA PRO A 342 -8.99 -21.06 5.03
C PRO A 342 -10.04 -20.22 5.75
N MET A 343 -10.88 -20.91 6.52
CA MET A 343 -11.98 -20.36 7.29
C MET A 343 -11.84 -20.78 8.75
N THR A 344 -12.35 -19.97 9.67
CA THR A 344 -12.41 -20.17 11.12
C THR A 344 -13.76 -19.66 11.66
N GLY A 345 -13.92 -19.63 12.98
CA GLY A 345 -15.21 -19.36 13.65
C GLY A 345 -16.05 -20.62 13.79
N GLU A 346 -17.04 -20.59 14.69
CA GLU A 346 -17.84 -21.78 15.05
C GLU A 346 -18.49 -22.45 13.83
N ALA A 347 -18.97 -21.64 12.89
CA ALA A 347 -19.62 -22.12 11.66
C ALA A 347 -18.64 -22.27 10.47
N GLY A 348 -17.35 -21.93 10.63
CA GLY A 348 -16.41 -21.85 9.51
C GLY A 348 -16.72 -20.70 8.55
N ASP A 349 -17.16 -19.57 9.10
CA ASP A 349 -17.71 -18.42 8.37
C ASP A 349 -16.79 -17.18 8.39
N VAL A 350 -15.75 -17.17 9.23
CA VAL A 350 -14.77 -16.09 9.31
C VAL A 350 -13.55 -16.45 8.46
N PRO A 351 -13.20 -15.69 7.40
CA PRO A 351 -12.02 -15.97 6.61
C PRO A 351 -10.73 -15.69 7.40
N ILE A 352 -9.76 -16.58 7.30
CA ILE A 352 -8.39 -16.33 7.74
C ILE A 352 -7.67 -15.58 6.59
N MET A 353 -7.08 -14.43 6.90
CA MET A 353 -6.28 -13.68 5.94
C MET A 353 -4.97 -14.42 5.68
N VAL A 354 -4.82 -15.03 4.52
CA VAL A 354 -3.55 -15.63 4.08
C VAL A 354 -2.65 -14.52 3.55
N HIS A 355 -1.66 -14.15 4.36
CA HIS A 355 -0.59 -13.24 3.97
C HIS A 355 0.75 -13.97 3.78
N ALA A 356 0.79 -15.28 4.05
CA ALA A 356 1.92 -16.14 3.72
C ALA A 356 2.43 -15.92 2.29
N LYS A 357 3.73 -16.07 2.11
CA LYS A 357 4.33 -16.32 0.80
C LYS A 357 5.29 -17.48 0.94
N THR A 358 4.76 -18.70 0.78
CA THR A 358 5.54 -19.94 0.86
C THR A 358 5.23 -20.87 -0.29
N MET A 359 6.20 -21.69 -0.68
CA MET A 359 6.06 -22.73 -1.68
C MET A 359 6.90 -23.94 -1.29
N VAL A 360 6.31 -25.13 -1.37
CA VAL A 360 6.97 -26.41 -1.13
C VAL A 360 6.75 -27.32 -2.35
N ILE A 361 7.82 -27.93 -2.86
CA ILE A 361 7.76 -28.80 -4.05
C ILE A 361 8.43 -30.12 -3.74
N ASP A 362 7.68 -31.22 -3.88
CA ASP A 362 8.15 -32.61 -3.75
C ASP A 362 8.92 -32.93 -2.45
N GLY A 363 8.88 -32.05 -1.43
CA GLY A 363 9.79 -32.09 -0.29
C GLY A 363 11.24 -31.75 -0.62
N THR A 364 11.59 -31.50 -1.88
CA THR A 364 12.96 -31.19 -2.31
C THR A 364 13.25 -29.69 -2.38
N PHE A 365 12.22 -28.85 -2.30
CA PHE A 365 12.34 -27.40 -2.30
C PHE A 365 11.37 -26.76 -1.32
N LEU A 366 11.86 -25.78 -0.58
CA LEU A 366 11.09 -24.92 0.31
C LEU A 366 11.52 -23.47 0.09
N ARG A 367 10.57 -22.56 -0.08
CA ARG A 367 10.83 -21.12 -0.15
C ARG A 367 9.89 -20.36 0.78
N ILE A 368 10.45 -19.44 1.56
CA ILE A 368 9.74 -18.50 2.45
C ILE A 368 10.29 -17.10 2.20
N GLY A 369 9.44 -16.10 2.05
CA GLY A 369 9.91 -14.75 1.77
C GLY A 369 8.83 -13.69 1.76
N SER A 370 9.16 -12.51 1.24
CA SER A 370 8.23 -11.39 1.14
C SER A 370 7.48 -11.32 -0.20
N SER A 371 7.98 -12.03 -1.22
CA SER A 371 7.47 -11.97 -2.60
C SER A 371 6.15 -12.73 -2.81
N ASN A 372 5.13 -12.02 -3.31
CA ASN A 372 3.85 -12.57 -3.72
C ASN A 372 3.93 -13.20 -5.13
N LEU A 373 2.97 -14.03 -5.53
CA LEU A 373 2.86 -14.48 -6.94
C LEU A 373 2.14 -13.42 -7.80
N ASN A 374 2.62 -12.17 -7.75
CA ASN A 374 2.15 -11.05 -8.57
C ASN A 374 3.28 -10.46 -9.40
N ASN A 375 2.95 -9.71 -10.46
CA ASN A 375 3.98 -9.14 -11.34
C ASN A 375 4.86 -8.13 -10.60
N ARG A 376 4.30 -7.44 -9.61
CA ARG A 376 5.05 -6.50 -8.76
C ARG A 376 6.23 -7.16 -8.06
N SER A 377 5.99 -8.26 -7.35
CA SER A 377 7.03 -8.98 -6.61
C SER A 377 8.04 -9.67 -7.53
N MET A 378 7.68 -9.93 -8.80
CA MET A 378 8.60 -10.50 -9.78
C MET A 378 9.63 -9.48 -10.32
N GLY A 379 9.32 -8.18 -10.35
CA GLY A 379 10.20 -7.21 -11.00
C GLY A 379 10.13 -5.73 -10.58
N LEU A 380 9.15 -5.34 -9.76
CA LEU A 380 8.91 -3.94 -9.41
C LEU A 380 9.20 -3.65 -7.94
N ASP A 381 8.58 -4.40 -7.02
CA ASP A 381 8.76 -4.19 -5.59
C ASP A 381 10.09 -4.82 -5.15
N SER A 382 10.78 -4.20 -4.21
CA SER A 382 11.98 -4.85 -3.67
C SER A 382 11.57 -5.92 -2.68
N GLU A 383 12.02 -7.15 -2.92
CA GLU A 383 11.67 -8.36 -2.17
C GLU A 383 12.93 -9.06 -1.63
N CYS A 384 12.75 -9.94 -0.65
CA CYS A 384 13.81 -10.81 -0.13
C CYS A 384 13.21 -12.12 0.34
N ASP A 385 13.75 -13.22 -0.17
CA ASP A 385 13.30 -14.58 0.16
C ASP A 385 14.49 -15.45 0.54
N ILE A 386 14.19 -16.53 1.26
CA ILE A 386 15.09 -17.65 1.54
C ILE A 386 14.51 -18.90 0.89
N ALA A 387 15.38 -19.65 0.21
CA ALA A 387 15.03 -20.96 -0.32
C ALA A 387 16.02 -22.03 0.15
N LEU A 388 15.51 -23.25 0.32
CA LEU A 388 16.23 -24.44 0.72
C LEU A 388 15.98 -25.53 -0.33
N ALA A 389 17.00 -26.36 -0.55
CA ALA A 389 16.91 -27.54 -1.40
C ALA A 389 17.31 -28.77 -0.57
N ALA A 390 16.67 -29.90 -0.82
CA ALA A 390 17.01 -31.17 -0.20
C ALA A 390 17.30 -32.23 -1.27
N GLU A 391 18.28 -33.09 -1.00
CA GLU A 391 18.49 -34.28 -1.83
C GLU A 391 17.28 -35.24 -1.69
N PRO A 392 16.91 -35.96 -2.75
CA PRO A 392 15.90 -37.02 -2.66
C PRO A 392 16.24 -38.03 -1.55
N ASP A 393 15.20 -38.54 -0.88
CA ASP A 393 15.28 -39.52 0.21
C ASP A 393 16.08 -39.06 1.46
N SER A 394 16.45 -37.78 1.54
CA SER A 394 17.17 -37.21 2.68
C SER A 394 16.25 -36.91 3.88
N ALA A 395 16.87 -36.74 5.06
CA ALA A 395 16.16 -36.24 6.24
C ALA A 395 15.62 -34.82 6.03
N ASP A 396 16.29 -34.00 5.22
CA ASP A 396 15.82 -32.65 4.89
C ASP A 396 14.58 -32.69 4.01
N MET A 397 14.50 -33.65 3.09
CA MET A 397 13.28 -33.87 2.30
C MET A 397 12.10 -34.21 3.21
N GLN A 398 12.30 -35.11 4.17
CA GLN A 398 11.26 -35.47 5.16
C GLN A 398 10.84 -34.27 6.02
N ARG A 399 11.79 -33.40 6.41
CA ARG A 399 11.49 -32.17 7.16
C ARG A 399 10.67 -31.18 6.34
N MET A 400 11.01 -30.98 5.07
CA MET A 400 10.25 -30.09 4.16
C MET A 400 8.84 -30.64 3.88
N THR A 401 8.69 -31.96 3.72
CA THR A 401 7.37 -32.62 3.66
C THR A 401 6.60 -32.44 4.96
N GLY A 402 7.25 -32.64 6.11
CA GLY A 402 6.64 -32.44 7.43
C GLY A 402 6.21 -30.99 7.67
N TYR A 403 6.94 -30.01 7.13
CA TYR A 403 6.55 -28.60 7.17
C TYR A 403 5.25 -28.34 6.38
N ARG A 404 5.12 -28.88 5.17
CA ARG A 404 3.84 -28.85 4.41
C ARG A 404 2.71 -29.48 5.23
N ASP A 405 2.95 -30.66 5.79
CA ASP A 405 1.94 -31.38 6.57
C ASP A 405 1.52 -30.58 7.81
N ALA A 406 2.45 -29.88 8.45
CA ALA A 406 2.17 -29.02 9.58
C ALA A 406 1.30 -27.81 9.20
N LEU A 407 1.49 -27.21 8.02
CA LEU A 407 0.64 -26.12 7.53
C LEU A 407 -0.78 -26.63 7.20
N LEU A 408 -0.89 -27.76 6.51
CA LEU A 408 -2.20 -28.37 6.24
C LEU A 408 -2.92 -28.77 7.53
N ALA A 409 -2.21 -29.36 8.48
CA ALA A 409 -2.75 -29.80 9.77
C ALA A 409 -3.31 -28.64 10.58
N GLU A 410 -2.70 -27.46 10.51
CA GLU A 410 -3.21 -26.25 11.12
C GLU A 410 -4.58 -25.88 10.57
N HIS A 411 -4.72 -25.77 9.24
CA HIS A 411 -5.98 -25.43 8.57
C HIS A 411 -7.08 -26.48 8.78
N LEU A 412 -6.69 -27.75 8.95
CA LEU A 412 -7.58 -28.91 9.06
C LEU A 412 -7.89 -29.30 10.51
N VAL A 413 -7.24 -28.68 11.50
CA VAL A 413 -7.42 -28.96 12.93
C VAL A 413 -7.10 -30.42 13.27
N CYS A 414 -5.96 -30.91 12.79
CA CYS A 414 -5.46 -32.25 13.08
C CYS A 414 -3.95 -32.24 13.37
N GLU A 415 -3.35 -33.40 13.60
CA GLU A 415 -1.90 -33.51 13.75
C GLU A 415 -1.23 -33.67 12.37
N PRO A 416 0.03 -33.21 12.19
CA PRO A 416 0.76 -33.39 10.93
C PRO A 416 0.84 -34.85 10.48
N ALA A 417 0.92 -35.78 11.43
CA ALA A 417 0.93 -37.22 11.16
C ALA A 417 -0.38 -37.71 10.53
N ASP A 418 -1.53 -37.10 10.86
CA ASP A 418 -2.82 -37.44 10.27
C ASP A 418 -2.87 -37.03 8.80
N VAL A 419 -2.30 -35.86 8.47
CA VAL A 419 -2.16 -35.39 7.08
C VAL A 419 -1.27 -36.34 6.28
N ALA A 420 -0.09 -36.66 6.80
CA ALA A 420 0.84 -37.60 6.15
C ALA A 420 0.18 -38.97 5.90
N ALA A 421 -0.52 -39.51 6.91
CA ALA A 421 -1.22 -40.79 6.79
C ALA A 421 -2.39 -40.73 5.80
N ALA A 422 -3.11 -39.62 5.73
CA ALA A 422 -4.19 -39.42 4.77
C ALA A 422 -3.63 -39.32 3.34
N ILE A 423 -2.56 -38.56 3.09
CA ILE A 423 -1.93 -38.47 1.76
C ILE A 423 -1.43 -39.84 1.31
N ALA A 424 -0.76 -40.59 2.19
CA ALA A 424 -0.29 -41.94 1.87
C ALA A 424 -1.43 -42.93 1.53
N ARG A 425 -2.61 -42.75 2.14
CA ARG A 425 -3.78 -43.62 1.91
C ARG A 425 -4.57 -43.24 0.66
N GLU A 426 -4.84 -41.94 0.48
CA GLU A 426 -5.68 -41.44 -0.61
C GLU A 426 -4.89 -41.19 -1.91
N GLY A 427 -3.57 -41.07 -1.82
CA GLY A 427 -2.66 -40.92 -2.95
C GLY A 427 -2.42 -39.48 -3.41
N THR A 428 -3.22 -38.50 -2.96
CA THR A 428 -3.07 -37.08 -3.32
C THR A 428 -3.36 -36.15 -2.13
N MET A 429 -2.80 -34.93 -2.17
CA MET A 429 -3.04 -33.89 -1.17
C MET A 429 -4.51 -33.45 -1.18
N ALA A 430 -5.09 -33.25 -2.36
CA ALA A 430 -6.49 -32.90 -2.54
C ALA A 430 -7.42 -33.90 -1.85
N ALA A 431 -7.23 -35.19 -2.11
CA ALA A 431 -8.09 -36.22 -1.53
C ALA A 431 -7.91 -36.33 -0.01
N ALA A 432 -6.69 -36.13 0.50
CA ALA A 432 -6.42 -36.05 1.93
C ALA A 432 -7.15 -34.86 2.59
N ILE A 433 -7.09 -33.67 1.99
CA ILE A 433 -7.80 -32.47 2.45
C ILE A 433 -9.30 -32.71 2.49
N GLU A 434 -9.89 -33.26 1.42
CA GLU A 434 -11.32 -33.58 1.36
C GLU A 434 -11.76 -34.56 2.45
N LYS A 435 -10.88 -35.48 2.83
CA LYS A 435 -11.15 -36.47 3.86
C LYS A 435 -11.05 -35.91 5.28
N LEU A 436 -10.10 -35.00 5.49
CA LEU A 436 -9.78 -34.45 6.81
C LEU A 436 -10.58 -33.18 7.14
N ARG A 437 -11.02 -32.40 6.13
CA ARG A 437 -11.64 -31.09 6.37
C ARG A 437 -12.88 -31.19 7.28
N PRO A 438 -12.90 -30.46 8.41
CA PRO A 438 -14.07 -30.42 9.27
C PRO A 438 -15.28 -29.78 8.58
N ARG A 439 -16.49 -30.17 9.02
CA ARG A 439 -17.76 -29.58 8.52
C ARG A 439 -18.12 -28.24 9.16
N THR A 440 -17.56 -27.96 10.34
CA THR A 440 -17.79 -26.76 11.17
C THR A 440 -16.49 -26.39 11.84
N GLY A 441 -16.36 -25.17 12.35
CA GLY A 441 -15.10 -24.70 12.93
C GLY A 441 -14.08 -24.28 11.86
N ARG A 442 -12.79 -24.35 12.22
CA ARG A 442 -11.70 -24.07 11.29
C ARG A 442 -11.59 -25.16 10.22
N THR A 443 -11.53 -24.75 8.95
CA THR A 443 -11.61 -25.65 7.80
C THR A 443 -11.11 -24.98 6.52
N LEU A 444 -11.02 -25.76 5.44
CA LEU A 444 -10.73 -25.30 4.09
C LEU A 444 -11.99 -25.40 3.21
N ILE A 445 -12.37 -24.30 2.56
CA ILE A 445 -13.44 -24.28 1.56
C ILE A 445 -12.89 -24.06 0.16
N ASP A 446 -13.60 -24.55 -0.86
CA ASP A 446 -13.18 -24.38 -2.24
C ASP A 446 -13.19 -22.90 -2.66
N PHE A 447 -12.14 -22.47 -3.35
CA PHE A 447 -12.10 -21.15 -3.95
C PHE A 447 -13.15 -21.04 -5.07
N PRO A 448 -14.03 -20.02 -5.07
CA PRO A 448 -15.12 -19.91 -6.03
C PRO A 448 -14.70 -20.07 -7.50
N ARG A 449 -15.54 -20.77 -8.27
CA ARG A 449 -15.38 -20.95 -9.73
C ARG A 449 -16.19 -19.89 -10.48
N THR A 450 -15.95 -18.61 -10.20
CA THR A 450 -16.60 -17.52 -10.92
C THR A 450 -15.70 -17.05 -12.06
N PRO A 451 -16.09 -17.20 -13.34
CA PRO A 451 -15.32 -16.65 -14.45
C PRO A 451 -15.32 -15.11 -14.38
N PRO A 452 -14.26 -14.43 -14.84
CA PRO A 452 -14.29 -12.97 -15.00
C PRO A 452 -15.37 -12.59 -16.02
N ASP A 453 -16.12 -11.51 -15.75
CA ASP A 453 -17.11 -11.02 -16.70
C ASP A 453 -16.42 -10.29 -17.90
N GLN A 454 -17.16 -10.00 -18.97
CA GLN A 454 -16.58 -9.37 -20.17
C GLN A 454 -16.03 -7.95 -19.92
N LEU A 455 -16.51 -7.27 -18.87
CA LEU A 455 -16.05 -5.93 -18.50
C LEU A 455 -14.77 -6.00 -17.65
N ASP A 456 -14.68 -7.01 -16.77
CA ASP A 456 -13.51 -7.39 -15.97
C ASP A 456 -12.30 -7.71 -16.87
N ALA A 457 -12.54 -8.36 -18.01
CA ALA A 457 -11.50 -8.71 -18.98
C ALA A 457 -10.81 -7.47 -19.59
N ILE A 458 -11.57 -6.40 -19.85
CA ILE A 458 -11.08 -5.18 -20.51
C ILE A 458 -10.24 -4.31 -19.53
N ILE A 459 -10.59 -4.28 -18.25
CA ILE A 459 -9.89 -3.44 -17.24
C ILE A 459 -8.57 -4.09 -16.78
N GLY A 460 -8.49 -5.43 -16.76
CA GLY A 460 -7.27 -6.17 -16.37
C GLY A 460 -6.08 -5.92 -17.30
N ASP A 461 -6.35 -5.71 -18.59
CA ASP A 461 -5.32 -5.46 -19.61
C ASP A 461 -4.61 -4.09 -19.44
N ALA A 462 -5.15 -3.18 -18.61
CA ALA A 462 -4.55 -1.86 -18.40
C ALA A 462 -3.29 -1.89 -17.51
N GLY A 463 -3.02 -2.97 -16.76
CA GLY A 463 -1.75 -3.17 -16.04
C GLY A 463 -1.38 -2.13 -14.96
N ILE A 464 -2.33 -1.29 -14.54
CA ILE A 464 -2.07 -0.06 -13.75
C ILE A 464 -1.54 -0.36 -12.34
N LEU A 465 -2.09 -1.39 -11.69
CA LEU A 465 -1.82 -1.73 -10.30
C LEU A 465 -0.91 -2.95 -10.13
N ASP A 466 -0.70 -3.74 -11.19
CA ASP A 466 0.18 -4.93 -11.25
C ASP A 466 1.04 -4.97 -12.52
N PRO A 467 1.88 -3.94 -12.76
CA PRO A 467 2.61 -3.87 -14.01
C PRO A 467 3.68 -4.98 -14.07
N THR A 468 3.93 -5.50 -15.26
CA THR A 468 4.95 -6.53 -15.55
C THR A 468 6.39 -6.05 -15.40
N GLY A 469 6.58 -4.73 -15.25
CA GLY A 469 7.88 -4.09 -15.04
C GLY A 469 7.74 -2.63 -14.66
N THR A 470 8.86 -1.89 -14.65
CA THR A 470 8.86 -0.45 -14.37
C THR A 470 8.02 0.27 -15.43
N PRO A 471 6.93 0.96 -15.07
CA PRO A 471 6.10 1.65 -16.06
C PRO A 471 6.93 2.76 -16.74
N GLU A 472 6.97 2.76 -18.08
CA GLU A 472 7.47 3.93 -18.80
C GLU A 472 6.54 5.13 -18.51
N PRO A 473 7.08 6.36 -18.32
CA PRO A 473 6.29 7.54 -17.96
C PRO A 473 5.10 7.80 -18.91
N GLU A 474 5.24 7.40 -20.18
CA GLU A 474 4.24 7.56 -21.24
C GLU A 474 3.04 6.61 -21.03
N ARG A 475 3.28 5.33 -20.67
CA ARG A 475 2.20 4.36 -20.39
C ARG A 475 1.38 4.68 -19.14
N LEU A 476 2.01 5.29 -18.13
CA LEU A 476 1.32 5.74 -16.91
C LEU A 476 0.35 6.90 -17.22
N ALA A 477 0.64 7.73 -18.21
CA ALA A 477 -0.23 8.82 -18.64
C ALA A 477 -1.46 8.32 -19.39
N ASP A 478 -1.31 7.27 -20.21
CA ASP A 478 -2.42 6.63 -20.94
C ASP A 478 -3.35 5.85 -20.01
N SER A 479 -2.78 5.22 -18.98
CA SER A 479 -3.51 4.39 -18.02
C SER A 479 -4.22 5.20 -16.91
N LEU A 480 -3.89 6.49 -16.78
CA LEU A 480 -4.56 7.43 -15.87
C LEU A 480 -5.73 8.19 -16.53
N THR A 481 -6.32 7.62 -17.59
CA THR A 481 -7.58 8.09 -18.14
C THR A 481 -8.73 7.80 -17.17
N ALA A 482 -9.01 8.80 -16.32
CA ALA A 482 -10.23 9.20 -15.58
C ALA A 482 -11.29 8.19 -15.05
N ASP A 483 -11.39 6.95 -15.49
CA ASP A 483 -12.56 6.09 -15.23
C ASP A 483 -12.45 5.19 -13.98
N THR A 484 -11.27 5.00 -13.40
CA THR A 484 -11.04 3.99 -12.34
C THR A 484 -11.15 4.49 -10.90
N LEU A 485 -11.26 5.80 -10.64
CA LEU A 485 -11.21 6.34 -9.26
C LEU A 485 -12.57 6.71 -8.63
N ALA A 486 -13.68 6.46 -9.31
CA ALA A 486 -14.99 6.91 -8.85
C ALA A 486 -15.92 5.75 -8.51
N ARG A 487 -16.19 5.52 -7.21
CA ARG A 487 -17.56 5.21 -6.71
C ARG A 487 -17.70 5.08 -5.18
N GLY A 488 -16.69 4.64 -4.44
CA GLY A 488 -16.79 4.44 -2.98
C GLY A 488 -16.57 5.71 -2.12
N GLN A 489 -15.41 6.35 -2.26
CA GLN A 489 -15.09 7.61 -1.57
C GLN A 489 -15.85 8.81 -2.15
N LEU A 490 -16.36 8.66 -3.38
CA LEU A 490 -17.28 9.62 -3.95
C LEU A 490 -18.53 9.73 -3.06
N ARG A 491 -19.07 8.64 -2.49
CA ARG A 491 -20.27 8.73 -1.63
C ARG A 491 -20.04 9.49 -0.33
N SER A 492 -18.99 9.22 0.43
CA SER A 492 -18.72 9.93 1.69
C SER A 492 -18.28 11.38 1.45
N ALA A 493 -17.49 11.63 0.40
CA ALA A 493 -17.17 12.98 -0.05
C ALA A 493 -18.40 13.71 -0.60
N LEU A 494 -19.30 13.05 -1.34
CA LEU A 494 -20.58 13.60 -1.82
C LEU A 494 -21.60 13.80 -0.68
N ILE A 495 -21.55 12.99 0.38
CA ILE A 495 -22.39 13.16 1.58
C ILE A 495 -21.86 14.35 2.40
N GLY A 496 -20.55 14.49 2.58
CA GLY A 496 -19.94 15.66 3.24
C GLY A 496 -20.09 16.94 2.41
N LEU A 497 -19.88 16.85 1.10
CA LEU A 497 -20.10 17.93 0.13
C LEU A 497 -21.58 18.28 0.03
N GLY A 498 -22.45 17.27 0.04
CA GLY A 498 -23.91 17.40 0.02
C GLY A 498 -24.45 18.03 1.29
N ALA A 499 -23.97 17.62 2.47
CA ALA A 499 -24.32 18.24 3.75
C ALA A 499 -23.85 19.70 3.82
N THR A 500 -22.67 20.00 3.28
CA THR A 500 -22.14 21.37 3.19
C THR A 500 -22.93 22.21 2.18
N LEU A 501 -23.28 21.65 1.01
CA LEU A 501 -24.14 22.28 0.00
C LEU A 501 -25.55 22.51 0.56
N VAL A 502 -26.11 21.55 1.28
CA VAL A 502 -27.41 21.67 1.94
C VAL A 502 -27.36 22.75 3.03
N ALA A 503 -26.30 22.82 3.84
CA ALA A 503 -26.13 23.90 4.82
C ALA A 503 -26.01 25.29 4.14
N LEU A 504 -25.27 25.39 3.04
CA LEU A 504 -25.13 26.63 2.26
C LEU A 504 -26.41 26.99 1.51
N ILE A 505 -27.17 26.01 1.01
CA ILE A 505 -28.47 26.19 0.35
C ILE A 505 -29.52 26.58 1.40
N ILE A 506 -29.54 25.97 2.59
CA ILE A 506 -30.41 26.37 3.71
C ILE A 506 -30.08 27.80 4.14
N PHE A 507 -28.80 28.15 4.24
CA PHE A 507 -28.37 29.52 4.52
C PHE A 507 -28.81 30.50 3.42
N ALA A 508 -28.65 30.13 2.15
CA ALA A 508 -29.06 30.95 1.00
C ALA A 508 -30.59 31.06 0.86
N LEU A 509 -31.35 30.01 1.16
CA LEU A 509 -32.82 29.99 1.19
C LEU A 509 -33.36 30.78 2.39
N PHE A 510 -32.73 30.67 3.56
CA PHE A 510 -33.01 31.52 4.72
C PHE A 510 -32.79 33.00 4.40
N TRP A 511 -31.77 33.31 3.60
CA TRP A 511 -31.51 34.66 3.09
C TRP A 511 -32.49 35.12 2.00
N GLN A 512 -32.96 34.21 1.14
CA GLN A 512 -33.83 34.54 -0.02
C GLN A 512 -35.33 34.52 0.27
N THR A 513 -35.80 33.81 1.31
CA THR A 513 -37.23 33.68 1.65
C THR A 513 -37.80 34.88 2.43
N ARG A 514 -36.98 35.89 2.73
CA ARG A 514 -37.44 37.18 3.29
C ARG A 514 -37.08 38.38 2.41
N PRO A 515 -37.49 38.46 1.13
CA PRO A 515 -37.19 39.64 0.31
C PRO A 515 -38.20 40.78 0.52
N GLY A 516 -39.40 40.50 1.08
CA GLY A 516 -40.50 41.47 1.20
C GLY A 516 -40.59 42.18 2.56
N GLU A 517 -40.41 41.47 3.68
CA GLU A 517 -40.46 42.08 5.02
C GLU A 517 -39.11 42.65 5.48
N ALA A 518 -38.02 42.24 4.83
CA ALA A 518 -36.68 42.76 5.15
C ALA A 518 -36.44 44.18 4.63
N LEU A 519 -37.23 44.72 3.70
CA LEU A 519 -37.00 46.09 3.21
C LEU A 519 -37.38 47.16 4.24
N ASP A 520 -38.39 46.89 5.09
CA ASP A 520 -38.82 47.83 6.14
C ASP A 520 -38.04 47.63 7.46
N GLU A 521 -37.60 46.40 7.74
CA GLU A 521 -36.83 46.08 8.94
C GLU A 521 -35.30 46.20 8.74
N ALA A 522 -34.77 46.02 7.52
CA ALA A 522 -33.35 46.30 7.23
C ALA A 522 -33.03 47.79 7.29
N GLY A 523 -33.99 48.68 7.05
CA GLY A 523 -33.83 50.12 7.31
C GLY A 523 -33.70 50.44 8.80
N ARG A 524 -34.26 49.60 9.69
CA ARG A 524 -34.15 49.74 11.14
C ARG A 524 -32.95 48.97 11.72
N LEU A 525 -32.59 47.83 11.15
CA LEU A 525 -31.45 47.00 11.58
C LEU A 525 -30.10 47.45 10.98
N SER A 526 -30.10 48.24 9.89
CA SER A 526 -28.89 48.96 9.46
C SER A 526 -28.45 50.01 10.48
N ALA A 527 -29.34 50.47 11.36
CA ALA A 527 -29.00 51.36 12.46
C ALA A 527 -28.31 50.62 13.64
N VAL A 528 -28.35 49.28 13.68
CA VAL A 528 -27.80 48.45 14.78
C VAL A 528 -26.66 47.51 14.32
N GLY A 529 -26.25 47.57 13.05
CA GLY A 529 -24.96 47.06 12.58
C GLY A 529 -24.79 45.54 12.48
N PHE A 530 -25.87 44.75 12.58
CA PHE A 530 -25.76 43.28 12.64
C PHE A 530 -26.05 42.53 11.32
N VAL A 531 -26.45 43.25 10.25
CA VAL A 531 -26.59 42.68 8.91
C VAL A 531 -25.61 43.38 7.98
N PRO A 532 -24.64 42.67 7.36
CA PRO A 532 -23.74 43.29 6.40
C PRO A 532 -24.58 43.84 5.24
N SER A 533 -24.36 45.11 4.88
CA SER A 533 -24.87 45.66 3.62
C SER A 533 -24.44 44.77 2.44
N TRP A 534 -24.99 44.96 1.23
CA TRP A 534 -24.52 44.25 0.03
C TRP A 534 -22.98 44.21 -0.05
N TRP A 535 -22.34 45.36 0.21
CA TRP A 535 -20.88 45.51 0.27
C TRP A 535 -20.24 44.80 1.47
N GLY A 536 -20.90 44.76 2.63
CA GLY A 536 -20.45 43.96 3.77
C GLY A 536 -20.48 42.46 3.50
N GLY A 537 -21.49 41.96 2.78
CA GLY A 537 -21.55 40.57 2.33
C GLY A 537 -20.43 40.25 1.34
N VAL A 538 -20.19 41.14 0.36
CA VAL A 538 -19.05 41.01 -0.57
C VAL A 538 -17.73 40.97 0.19
N ALA A 539 -17.53 41.85 1.18
CA ALA A 539 -16.32 41.86 1.99
C ALA A 539 -16.13 40.56 2.78
N LEU A 540 -17.21 40.02 3.37
CA LEU A 540 -17.18 38.74 4.08
C LEU A 540 -16.85 37.58 3.14
N MET A 541 -17.43 37.56 1.94
CA MET A 541 -17.14 36.55 0.94
C MET A 541 -15.66 36.60 0.52
N LEU A 542 -15.14 37.79 0.22
CA LEU A 542 -13.72 37.98 -0.11
C LEU A 542 -12.80 37.53 1.03
N ALA A 543 -13.14 37.85 2.29
CA ALA A 543 -12.42 37.34 3.45
C ALA A 543 -12.46 35.80 3.54
N GLY A 544 -13.60 35.19 3.21
CA GLY A 544 -13.75 33.75 3.09
C GLY A 544 -12.79 33.12 2.10
N TYR A 545 -12.62 33.70 0.91
CA TYR A 545 -11.63 33.24 -0.08
C TYR A 545 -10.18 33.30 0.42
N LEU A 546 -9.84 34.35 1.18
CA LEU A 546 -8.50 34.48 1.77
C LEU A 546 -8.24 33.38 2.80
N VAL A 547 -9.16 33.18 3.74
CA VAL A 547 -9.06 32.15 4.79
C VAL A 547 -9.03 30.75 4.16
N ALA A 548 -9.95 30.47 3.26
CA ALA A 548 -10.03 29.21 2.53
C ALA A 548 -8.75 28.87 1.78
N GLY A 549 -8.13 29.86 1.13
CA GLY A 549 -6.84 29.69 0.46
C GLY A 549 -5.71 29.30 1.40
N LEU A 550 -5.69 29.84 2.62
CA LEU A 550 -4.68 29.51 3.64
C LEU A 550 -4.87 28.11 4.22
N VAL A 551 -6.12 27.68 4.44
CA VAL A 551 -6.44 26.35 4.99
C VAL A 551 -6.59 25.26 3.91
N MET A 552 -6.24 25.55 2.66
CA MET A 552 -6.32 24.62 1.51
C MET A 552 -7.76 24.12 1.22
N PHE A 553 -8.77 24.91 1.54
CA PHE A 553 -10.16 24.56 1.28
C PHE A 553 -10.46 24.49 -0.24
N PRO A 554 -11.35 23.58 -0.70
CA PRO A 554 -11.67 23.46 -2.12
C PRO A 554 -12.30 24.73 -2.70
N LEU A 555 -11.55 25.45 -3.53
CA LEU A 555 -11.94 26.74 -4.11
C LEU A 555 -13.23 26.67 -4.94
N LEU A 556 -13.48 25.53 -5.61
CA LEU A 556 -14.67 25.32 -6.45
C LEU A 556 -15.98 25.48 -5.67
N ILE A 557 -16.00 25.06 -4.41
CA ILE A 557 -17.18 25.16 -3.53
C ILE A 557 -17.50 26.63 -3.27
N LEU A 558 -16.49 27.46 -3.01
CA LEU A 558 -16.68 28.88 -2.80
C LEU A 558 -17.14 29.60 -4.07
N ILE A 559 -16.60 29.23 -5.24
CA ILE A 559 -17.02 29.81 -6.53
C ILE A 559 -18.50 29.51 -6.79
N LEU A 560 -18.91 28.26 -6.58
CA LEU A 560 -20.32 27.86 -6.71
C LEU A 560 -21.22 28.61 -5.71
N ALA A 561 -20.84 28.67 -4.44
CA ALA A 561 -21.59 29.40 -3.41
C ALA A 561 -21.72 30.89 -3.75
N THR A 562 -20.62 31.51 -4.21
CA THR A 562 -20.59 32.92 -4.62
C THR A 562 -21.54 33.17 -5.80
N GLY A 563 -21.56 32.28 -6.79
CA GLY A 563 -22.48 32.34 -7.93
C GLY A 563 -23.94 32.14 -7.55
N LEU A 564 -24.23 31.26 -6.58
CA LEU A 564 -25.60 31.06 -6.07
C LEU A 564 -26.12 32.28 -5.29
N ILE A 565 -25.28 32.87 -4.44
CA ILE A 565 -25.64 33.99 -3.55
C ILE A 565 -25.79 35.28 -4.34
N TYR A 566 -24.80 35.64 -5.17
CA TYR A 566 -24.73 36.93 -5.84
C TYR A 566 -25.25 36.90 -7.29
N GLY A 567 -25.61 35.72 -7.79
CA GLY A 567 -26.00 35.54 -9.19
C GLY A 567 -24.82 35.50 -10.16
N PRO A 568 -25.05 35.28 -11.46
CA PRO A 568 -23.97 34.91 -12.39
C PRO A 568 -22.92 36.01 -12.61
N LEU A 569 -23.35 37.24 -12.88
CA LEU A 569 -22.43 38.35 -13.21
C LEU A 569 -21.69 38.87 -11.98
N ALA A 570 -22.42 39.21 -10.91
CA ALA A 570 -21.78 39.66 -9.67
C ALA A 570 -20.98 38.53 -9.03
N GLY A 571 -21.48 37.29 -9.08
CA GLY A 571 -20.78 36.12 -8.59
C GLY A 571 -19.47 35.84 -9.34
N LEU A 572 -19.45 35.99 -10.67
CA LEU A 572 -18.23 35.91 -11.47
C LEU A 572 -17.17 36.93 -11.02
N LEU A 573 -17.58 38.19 -10.86
CA LEU A 573 -16.68 39.27 -10.44
C LEU A 573 -16.13 39.02 -9.02
N ILE A 574 -17.00 38.67 -8.07
CA ILE A 574 -16.62 38.43 -6.67
C ILE A 574 -15.75 37.18 -6.54
N ALA A 575 -16.11 36.09 -7.23
CA ALA A 575 -15.36 34.84 -7.20
C ALA A 575 -13.97 34.99 -7.84
N THR A 576 -13.89 35.73 -8.95
CA THR A 576 -12.60 36.06 -9.59
C THR A 576 -11.76 36.92 -8.67
N ALA A 577 -12.31 38.00 -8.12
CA ALA A 577 -11.61 38.88 -7.20
C ALA A 577 -11.12 38.15 -5.94
N GLY A 578 -11.97 37.32 -5.32
CA GLY A 578 -11.63 36.52 -4.14
C GLY A 578 -10.56 35.48 -4.44
N SER A 579 -10.68 34.75 -5.54
CA SER A 579 -9.68 33.76 -5.97
C SER A 579 -8.33 34.38 -6.26
N LEU A 580 -8.30 35.54 -6.92
CA LEU A 580 -7.07 36.28 -7.19
C LEU A 580 -6.44 36.85 -5.91
N ALA A 581 -7.24 37.43 -5.01
CA ALA A 581 -6.75 37.92 -3.73
C ALA A 581 -6.13 36.78 -2.90
N SER A 582 -6.79 35.62 -2.90
CA SER A 582 -6.30 34.39 -2.26
C SER A 582 -5.01 33.87 -2.92
N ALA A 583 -4.91 33.93 -4.25
CA ALA A 583 -3.70 33.60 -4.98
C ALA A 583 -2.52 34.51 -4.65
N CYS A 584 -2.76 35.81 -4.54
CA CYS A 584 -1.76 36.80 -4.14
C CYS A 584 -1.30 36.58 -2.69
N LEU A 585 -2.23 36.31 -1.78
CA LEU A 585 -1.92 36.03 -0.38
C LEU A 585 -1.10 34.74 -0.22
N GLY A 586 -1.48 33.67 -0.93
CA GLY A 586 -0.71 32.42 -0.94
C GLY A 586 0.70 32.63 -1.50
N TYR A 587 0.83 33.38 -2.59
CA TYR A 587 2.14 33.75 -3.17
C TYR A 587 3.00 34.56 -2.19
N ALA A 588 2.44 35.58 -1.55
CA ALA A 588 3.13 36.38 -0.53
C ALA A 588 3.54 35.52 0.69
N SER A 589 2.66 34.63 1.15
CA SER A 589 2.97 33.67 2.22
C SER A 589 4.13 32.75 1.84
N GLY A 590 4.17 32.30 0.58
CA GLY A 590 5.29 31.55 0.01
C GLY A 590 6.61 32.32 0.07
N LEU A 591 6.60 33.62 -0.30
CA LEU A 591 7.79 34.48 -0.22
C LEU A 591 8.31 34.62 1.21
N LEU A 592 7.41 34.78 2.19
CA LEU A 592 7.74 34.94 3.61
C LEU A 592 8.28 33.65 4.23
N ILE A 593 7.66 32.51 3.93
CA ILE A 593 8.08 31.20 4.44
C ILE A 593 9.42 30.79 3.81
N GLY A 594 9.57 31.02 2.51
CA GLY A 594 10.76 30.67 1.74
C GLY A 594 10.89 29.18 1.43
N ARG A 595 11.68 28.86 0.40
CA ARG A 595 11.84 27.49 -0.15
C ARG A 595 12.24 26.44 0.90
N SER A 596 13.17 26.77 1.80
CA SER A 596 13.72 25.81 2.75
C SER A 596 12.72 25.42 3.84
N ARG A 597 11.98 26.37 4.39
CA ARG A 597 10.94 26.12 5.40
C ARG A 597 9.70 25.49 4.77
N LEU A 598 9.30 25.93 3.57
CA LEU A 598 8.18 25.31 2.86
C LEU A 598 8.52 23.85 2.50
N ARG A 599 9.74 23.55 2.06
CA ARG A 599 10.21 22.18 1.82
C ARG A 599 10.17 21.31 3.09
N LYS A 600 10.52 21.87 4.25
CA LYS A 600 10.42 21.18 5.55
C LYS A 600 8.95 20.94 5.95
N LEU A 601 8.09 21.96 5.80
CA LEU A 601 6.67 21.89 6.14
C LEU A 601 5.92 20.87 5.26
N THR A 602 6.28 20.81 3.98
CA THR A 602 5.64 19.95 2.95
C THR A 602 6.40 18.65 2.70
N ARG A 603 7.48 18.41 3.46
CA ARG A 603 8.34 17.22 3.40
C ARG A 603 8.83 16.86 1.99
N GLY A 604 9.19 17.85 1.17
CA GLY A 604 9.76 17.63 -0.17
C GLY A 604 8.77 17.22 -1.27
N ARG A 605 7.49 16.98 -0.95
CA ARG A 605 6.44 16.53 -1.90
C ARG A 605 6.19 17.48 -3.09
N LEU A 606 6.67 18.72 -2.99
CA LEU A 606 6.44 19.79 -3.96
C LEU A 606 7.60 19.99 -4.93
N GLU A 607 8.56 19.07 -5.00
CA GLU A 607 9.65 19.17 -5.96
C GLU A 607 9.16 19.04 -7.41
N HIS A 608 8.19 18.16 -7.69
CA HIS A 608 7.60 18.01 -9.01
C HIS A 608 6.72 19.21 -9.44
N VAL A 609 5.87 19.73 -8.53
CA VAL A 609 5.09 20.97 -8.75
C VAL A 609 6.04 22.15 -9.00
N GLY A 610 7.11 22.23 -8.21
CA GLY A 610 8.15 23.23 -8.36
C GLY A 610 8.90 23.11 -9.68
N GLN A 611 9.21 21.90 -10.16
CA GLN A 611 9.88 21.65 -11.44
C GLN A 611 9.00 22.02 -12.63
N ALA A 612 7.70 21.68 -12.61
CA ALA A 612 6.74 22.09 -13.64
C ALA A 612 6.60 23.62 -13.74
N LEU A 613 6.68 24.30 -12.59
CA LEU A 613 6.67 25.76 -12.49
C LEU A 613 8.01 26.44 -12.86
N MET A 614 9.12 25.69 -12.96
CA MET A 614 10.46 26.25 -13.21
C MET A 614 10.68 26.66 -14.68
N ARG A 615 9.87 26.19 -15.62
CA ARG A 615 9.79 26.76 -16.97
C ARG A 615 9.05 28.10 -16.86
N SER A 616 9.74 29.14 -16.42
CA SER A 616 9.14 30.44 -16.05
C SER A 616 8.39 31.09 -17.23
N GLY A 617 7.06 31.11 -17.16
CA GLY A 617 6.20 31.75 -18.16
C GLY A 617 4.71 31.66 -17.80
N VAL A 618 3.90 32.55 -18.39
CA VAL A 618 2.42 32.60 -18.24
C VAL A 618 1.78 31.24 -18.54
N LEU A 619 2.29 30.56 -19.57
CA LEU A 619 1.79 29.27 -20.02
C LEU A 619 1.92 28.18 -18.95
N SER A 620 3.06 28.08 -18.26
CA SER A 620 3.27 27.05 -17.23
C SER A 620 2.31 27.22 -16.05
N VAL A 621 2.04 28.46 -15.65
CA VAL A 621 1.08 28.76 -14.58
C VAL A 621 -0.36 28.57 -15.05
N LEU A 622 -0.66 28.80 -16.33
CA LEU A 622 -1.96 28.45 -16.91
C LEU A 622 -2.18 26.93 -16.90
N LEU A 623 -1.22 26.16 -17.39
CA LEU A 623 -1.33 24.70 -17.50
C LEU A 623 -1.51 24.03 -16.15
N ILE A 624 -0.77 24.46 -15.12
CA ILE A 624 -0.90 23.91 -13.77
C ILE A 624 -2.24 24.25 -13.09
N ARG A 625 -2.99 25.24 -13.60
CA ARG A 625 -4.33 25.60 -13.11
C ARG A 625 -5.41 24.79 -13.80
N LEU A 626 -5.17 24.40 -15.04
CA LEU A 626 -6.07 23.53 -15.80
C LEU A 626 -5.93 22.06 -15.37
N ILE A 627 -4.76 21.65 -14.88
CA ILE A 627 -4.48 20.29 -14.41
C ILE A 627 -4.56 20.25 -12.88
N PRO A 628 -5.36 19.36 -12.26
CA PRO A 628 -5.52 19.29 -10.80
C PRO A 628 -4.33 18.60 -10.10
N VAL A 629 -3.13 19.17 -10.21
CA VAL A 629 -1.88 18.57 -9.69
C VAL A 629 -1.73 18.75 -8.17
N ALA A 630 -2.31 19.83 -7.60
CA ALA A 630 -2.23 20.13 -6.17
C ALA A 630 -3.34 21.11 -5.72
N PRO A 631 -3.63 21.20 -4.40
CA PRO A 631 -4.56 22.18 -3.86
C PRO A 631 -4.19 23.63 -4.20
N PHE A 632 -5.20 24.47 -4.43
CA PHE A 632 -5.04 25.84 -4.92
C PHE A 632 -4.04 26.68 -4.12
N GLY A 633 -4.20 26.73 -2.79
CA GLY A 633 -3.31 27.48 -1.92
C GLY A 633 -1.86 26.99 -1.96
N LEU A 634 -1.65 25.68 -2.15
CA LEU A 634 -0.34 25.04 -2.12
C LEU A 634 0.47 25.40 -3.37
N VAL A 635 -0.19 25.47 -4.54
CA VAL A 635 0.41 25.96 -5.79
C VAL A 635 0.87 27.41 -5.62
N ASN A 636 0.04 28.26 -5.01
CA ASN A 636 0.33 29.68 -4.77
C ASN A 636 1.56 29.86 -3.87
N MET A 637 1.58 29.17 -2.73
CA MET A 637 2.69 29.20 -1.79
C MET A 637 3.98 28.66 -2.41
N THR A 638 3.89 27.64 -3.26
CA THR A 638 5.05 27.08 -3.96
C THR A 638 5.62 28.08 -4.96
N ALA A 639 4.76 28.72 -5.75
CA ALA A 639 5.15 29.77 -6.70
C ALA A 639 5.89 30.93 -6.00
N GLY A 640 5.36 31.38 -4.85
CA GLY A 640 5.98 32.40 -4.02
C GLY A 640 7.32 31.97 -3.41
N ALA A 641 7.38 30.78 -2.80
CA ALA A 641 8.60 30.28 -2.17
C ALA A 641 9.75 30.06 -3.17
N ARG A 642 9.43 29.86 -4.46
CA ARG A 642 10.38 29.73 -5.56
C ARG A 642 10.67 31.04 -6.28
N ARG A 643 10.04 32.15 -5.88
CA ARG A 643 10.24 33.50 -6.45
C ARG A 643 9.99 33.57 -7.97
N ILE A 644 8.94 32.90 -8.44
CA ILE A 644 8.49 33.04 -9.84
C ILE A 644 8.12 34.50 -10.09
N ALA A 645 8.45 35.06 -11.26
CA ALA A 645 8.08 36.44 -11.57
C ALA A 645 6.57 36.67 -11.38
N PHE A 646 6.20 37.68 -10.59
CA PHE A 646 4.83 37.90 -10.14
C PHE A 646 3.87 38.20 -11.31
N ALA A 647 4.30 38.99 -12.29
CA ALA A 647 3.46 39.35 -13.43
C ALA A 647 3.08 38.12 -14.29
N PRO A 648 4.03 37.25 -14.71
CA PRO A 648 3.70 35.99 -15.38
C PRO A 648 2.81 35.05 -14.55
N TYR A 649 3.05 34.97 -13.24
CA TYR A 649 2.24 34.18 -12.32
C TYR A 649 0.79 34.67 -12.24
N LEU A 650 0.61 35.98 -12.10
CA LEU A 650 -0.72 36.57 -12.00
C LEU A 650 -1.48 36.42 -13.32
N ALA A 651 -0.83 36.72 -14.46
CA ALA A 651 -1.42 36.55 -15.78
C ALA A 651 -1.83 35.09 -16.04
N GLY A 652 -0.96 34.12 -15.74
CA GLY A 652 -1.28 32.71 -15.90
C GLY A 652 -2.40 32.23 -14.97
N THR A 653 -2.49 32.78 -13.76
CA THR A 653 -3.57 32.48 -12.82
C THR A 653 -4.90 33.08 -13.26
N VAL A 654 -4.92 34.32 -13.78
CA VAL A 654 -6.13 34.94 -14.34
C VAL A 654 -6.65 34.10 -15.52
N LEU A 655 -5.78 33.79 -16.48
CA LEU A 655 -6.15 33.03 -17.67
C LEU A 655 -6.55 31.59 -17.33
N GLY A 656 -5.89 30.95 -16.37
CA GLY A 656 -6.21 29.59 -15.94
C GLY A 656 -7.51 29.47 -15.15
N LEU A 657 -7.90 30.50 -14.38
CA LEU A 657 -9.14 30.50 -13.60
C LEU A 657 -10.36 30.95 -14.42
N ALA A 658 -10.18 31.86 -15.38
CA ALA A 658 -11.29 32.51 -16.07
C ALA A 658 -12.31 31.53 -16.70
N PRO A 659 -11.91 30.48 -17.43
CA PRO A 659 -12.88 29.55 -18.02
C PRO A 659 -13.70 28.79 -16.96
N GLY A 660 -13.03 28.29 -15.92
CA GLY A 660 -13.65 27.48 -14.87
C GLY A 660 -14.58 28.31 -13.98
N VAL A 661 -14.14 29.50 -13.55
CA VAL A 661 -14.97 30.40 -12.73
C VAL A 661 -16.20 30.82 -13.53
N THR A 662 -16.03 31.24 -14.80
CA THR A 662 -17.15 31.63 -15.67
C THR A 662 -18.14 30.50 -15.87
N ALA A 663 -17.68 29.29 -16.17
CA ALA A 663 -18.54 28.12 -16.33
C ALA A 663 -19.37 27.85 -15.07
N ILE A 664 -18.73 27.86 -13.90
CA ILE A 664 -19.39 27.54 -12.62
C ILE A 664 -20.38 28.63 -12.21
N THR A 665 -20.05 29.92 -12.37
CA THR A 665 -20.96 31.01 -11.98
C THR A 665 -22.12 31.20 -12.94
N LEU A 666 -21.93 30.88 -14.23
CA LEU A 666 -23.03 30.80 -15.19
C LEU A 666 -23.93 29.59 -14.89
N PHE A 667 -23.31 28.43 -14.62
CA PHE A 667 -24.02 27.21 -14.24
C PHE A 667 -24.81 27.39 -12.93
N SER A 668 -24.28 28.10 -11.93
CA SER A 668 -25.00 28.38 -10.69
C SER A 668 -26.27 29.22 -10.94
N GLY A 669 -26.26 30.10 -11.94
CA GLY A 669 -27.46 30.81 -12.37
C GLY A 669 -28.54 29.89 -12.88
N GLN A 670 -28.16 28.91 -13.71
CA GLN A 670 -29.09 27.91 -14.25
C GLN A 670 -29.58 26.95 -13.17
N LEU A 671 -28.70 26.51 -12.27
CA LEU A 671 -29.08 25.69 -11.12
C LEU A 671 -30.07 26.42 -10.20
N ARG A 672 -29.85 27.72 -9.97
CA ARG A 672 -30.78 28.56 -9.20
C ARG A 672 -32.12 28.71 -9.91
N ALA A 673 -32.13 28.94 -11.22
CA ALA A 673 -33.36 29.02 -12.02
C ALA A 673 -34.14 27.70 -12.03
N LEU A 674 -33.44 26.55 -12.07
CA LEU A 674 -34.04 25.23 -11.99
C LEU A 674 -34.75 24.98 -10.65
N VAL A 675 -34.17 25.49 -9.55
CA VAL A 675 -34.70 25.30 -8.18
C VAL A 675 -35.84 26.28 -7.86
N LEU A 676 -35.71 27.54 -8.26
CA LEU A 676 -36.67 28.59 -7.91
C LEU A 676 -37.83 28.70 -8.91
N GLU A 677 -37.59 28.37 -10.18
CA GLU A 677 -38.57 28.48 -11.27
C GLU A 677 -38.50 27.23 -12.19
N PRO A 678 -38.91 26.05 -11.70
CA PRO A 678 -38.84 24.82 -12.47
C PRO A 678 -39.83 24.87 -13.64
N ASN A 679 -39.33 25.18 -14.83
CA ASN A 679 -40.08 25.12 -16.07
C ASN A 679 -39.28 24.33 -17.14
N PRO A 680 -39.96 23.77 -18.17
CA PRO A 680 -39.30 22.97 -19.20
C PRO A 680 -38.14 23.70 -19.90
N PHE A 681 -38.25 25.02 -20.06
CA PHE A 681 -37.21 25.84 -20.67
C PHE A 681 -35.93 25.89 -19.82
N ASN A 682 -36.05 26.12 -18.50
CA ASN A 682 -34.93 26.15 -17.56
C ASN A 682 -34.26 24.77 -17.43
N ILE A 683 -35.04 23.68 -17.50
CA ILE A 683 -34.52 22.30 -17.51
C ILE A 683 -33.69 22.05 -18.78
N VAL A 684 -34.23 22.38 -19.95
CA VAL A 684 -33.52 22.20 -21.23
C VAL A 684 -32.28 23.08 -21.29
N LEU A 685 -32.37 24.35 -20.85
CA LEU A 685 -31.25 25.27 -20.82
C LEU A 685 -30.13 24.80 -19.88
N PHE A 686 -30.49 24.23 -18.72
CA PHE A 686 -29.54 23.62 -17.79
C PHE A 686 -28.79 22.44 -18.43
N VAL A 687 -29.51 21.54 -19.13
CA VAL A 687 -28.89 20.39 -19.83
C VAL A 687 -27.98 20.87 -20.97
N VAL A 688 -28.39 21.89 -21.74
CA VAL A 688 -27.59 22.46 -22.83
C VAL A 688 -26.31 23.10 -22.30
N VAL A 689 -26.38 23.87 -21.22
CA VAL A 689 -25.21 24.50 -20.59
C VAL A 689 -24.27 23.43 -20.03
N LEU A 690 -24.81 22.37 -19.39
CA LEU A 690 -24.01 21.26 -18.90
C LEU A 690 -23.29 20.51 -20.04
N ALA A 691 -23.99 20.25 -21.14
CA ALA A 691 -23.42 19.62 -22.34
C ALA A 691 -22.34 20.50 -22.99
N ALA A 692 -22.54 21.82 -23.03
CA ALA A 692 -21.57 22.77 -23.56
C ALA A 692 -20.29 22.83 -22.70
N ILE A 693 -20.41 22.82 -21.37
CA ILE A 693 -19.26 22.78 -20.44
C ILE A 693 -18.49 21.47 -20.62
N ALA A 694 -19.19 20.33 -20.68
CA ALA A 694 -18.57 19.03 -20.90
C ALA A 694 -17.88 18.94 -22.28
N GLY A 695 -18.52 19.45 -23.33
CA GLY A 695 -17.98 19.49 -24.69
C GLY A 695 -16.74 20.38 -24.81
N LEU A 696 -16.75 21.57 -24.19
CA LEU A 696 -15.58 22.46 -24.15
C LEU A 696 -14.42 21.85 -23.36
N GLY A 697 -14.71 21.21 -22.22
CA GLY A 697 -13.71 20.48 -21.44
C GLY A 697 -13.07 19.35 -22.24
N GLY A 698 -13.88 18.54 -22.93
CA GLY A 698 -13.42 17.47 -23.81
C GLY A 698 -12.62 17.98 -25.02
N PHE A 699 -13.01 19.12 -25.61
CA PHE A 699 -12.28 19.75 -26.71
C PHE A 699 -10.90 20.26 -26.28
N ILE A 700 -10.82 20.97 -25.14
CA ILE A 700 -9.56 21.46 -24.58
C ILE A 700 -8.64 20.29 -24.24
N TRP A 701 -9.19 19.22 -23.64
CA TRP A 701 -8.43 18.00 -23.34
C TRP A 701 -7.85 17.35 -24.61
N ARG A 702 -8.67 17.18 -25.66
CA ARG A 702 -8.20 16.62 -26.94
C ARG A 702 -7.08 17.44 -27.56
N ARG A 703 -7.22 18.77 -27.62
CA ARG A 703 -6.17 19.66 -28.15
C ARG A 703 -4.89 19.65 -27.31
N PHE A 704 -5.02 19.43 -26.01
CA PHE A 704 -3.88 19.31 -25.12
C PHE A 704 -3.15 17.96 -25.30
N ALA A 705 -3.89 16.87 -25.47
CA ALA A 705 -3.34 15.55 -25.77
C ALA A 705 -2.63 15.51 -27.15
N GLU A 706 -3.19 16.18 -28.15
CA GLU A 706 -2.57 16.33 -29.49
C GLU A 706 -1.29 17.21 -29.44
N GLY A 707 -1.21 18.18 -28.54
CA GLY A 707 -0.02 19.04 -28.38
C GLY A 707 1.16 18.37 -27.67
N LEU A 708 0.91 17.32 -26.88
CA LEU A 708 1.94 16.52 -26.20
C LEU A 708 2.55 15.42 -27.10
N SER A 709 1.92 15.12 -28.23
CA SER A 709 2.30 14.06 -29.18
C SER A 709 3.08 14.57 -30.42
N GLY A 710 3.52 15.84 -30.41
CA GLY A 710 4.40 16.38 -31.44
C GLY A 710 5.83 15.81 -31.35
N PRO A 711 6.53 15.59 -32.48
CA PRO A 711 7.86 14.99 -32.47
C PRO A 711 8.85 15.87 -31.71
N ALA A 712 9.56 15.26 -30.76
CA ALA A 712 10.67 15.89 -30.04
C ALA A 712 11.70 16.43 -31.04
N ARG A 713 11.98 17.73 -30.96
CA ARG A 713 13.16 18.37 -31.56
C ARG A 713 14.10 18.84 -30.47
#